data_AF-A0A1Z9A2Y2-F1
#
_entry.id   AF-A0A1Z9A2Y2-F1
#
_cell.length_a   1.000
_cell.length_b   1.000
_cell.length_c   1.000
_cell.angle_alpha   90.00
_cell.angle_beta   90.00
_cell.angle_gamma   90.00
#
_symmetry.space_group_name_H-M   'P 1'
#
loop_
_entity.id
_entity.type
_entity.pdbx_description
1 polymer ?
#
loop_
_entity_poly.entity_id
_entity_poly.type
_entity_poly.pdbx_seq_one_letter_code
_entity_poly.pdbx_strand_id
1 'polypeptide(L)'
;MEWYQVMKISPSTTTLLAGTLCCLLALWLRLPADDSAPTEPALEAGAHIQDVTPPFDSLLINGGFTERRRGKMNPGDLKARCFVLRRDQTLIAIAVVDSCMIPRDVCDRAKQLTFKATGIPTENILITSTHTHTAPSTMDYCLGTMADPAYTNFLPPKISEGITNAFKKIQPARIGWFQIPAKGLTHNRRWITRPDKMQTDPFGETTVRAMMHPGYQNPNYIGPSGPIDDELSLISIESLDGKPLAVLANYSMHYYGGCGPADYFGMYSDRLAEQLTRDGQAPVCAMTQGTSGDLHWMNYKIPRNIRDASKYTNDLIALTQTALKDLPHHDSPPLAMDQKSLTLKRRLPNQKRLAWADQLLTEMKGRRPKTRPEVYAEQARYLHENPSEEILLQTLRIGDLALTALPNEVYAITGLKLKARSPFETTINLELSNGASGYIPPPEQHALGGYTTWPARTAGLEVQAEPKIVEALLSSLESLSEKPRRQAALHHGDYPKAILAKKPLAYWRCDDLDGSLRDSSPHNLPGKITGTVAYYLDGPDSPAFSGDHSNHALQLAGGNVSATVPDARSLSFFFWNGMEQSVRDNTGDLVLLDDTFHLRIGGKADGKHAGHLILKSGEKITHGGTNLTLRHWHHLSLSVDKSHLQLFLDGQPELKLPRPKILSTNWTLGGPLPIEGRLDEVAWLPTPLTVNDAKQLYTLSKLTPPPKPLPPRPKQDRGSTKNYSETILSSKPAAYWPLKPPTNNFTGKRFPANVPNIGDTYSVSFWFRNSLPNSKRPVTAYLFSRGIDGLKSADGDHLGIGGTHAAAGHLIVYNGSLLVCWPTSHDRSRFSV
;
A
#
# COMPACT_ATOMS: atom_id res chain seq x y z
N MET A 1 12.12 -54.67 -56.14
CA MET A 1 11.76 -56.03 -55.70
C MET A 1 10.35 -55.95 -55.13
N GLU A 2 9.31 -56.08 -55.93
CA GLU A 2 8.87 -57.25 -56.70
C GLU A 2 7.67 -57.94 -56.00
N TRP A 3 6.51 -57.88 -56.69
CA TRP A 3 5.44 -58.91 -56.78
C TRP A 3 4.46 -59.09 -55.58
N TYR A 4 3.17 -59.39 -55.73
CA TYR A 4 2.20 -59.48 -56.84
C TYR A 4 0.78 -59.62 -56.23
N GLN A 5 -0.21 -58.96 -56.84
CA GLN A 5 -1.59 -59.39 -57.25
C GLN A 5 -2.42 -60.42 -56.44
N VAL A 6 -3.77 -60.38 -56.40
CA VAL A 6 -4.78 -60.60 -57.48
C VAL A 6 -6.16 -60.14 -56.93
N MET A 7 -6.91 -59.17 -57.48
CA MET A 7 -7.73 -59.06 -58.72
C MET A 7 -9.17 -59.64 -58.69
N LYS A 8 -10.14 -58.72 -58.89
CA LYS A 8 -11.44 -58.79 -59.64
C LYS A 8 -12.55 -59.71 -59.06
N ILE A 9 -13.85 -59.37 -59.08
CA ILE A 9 -14.74 -59.19 -60.25
C ILE A 9 -16.05 -58.42 -59.86
N SER A 10 -16.49 -57.54 -60.79
CA SER A 10 -17.84 -57.01 -61.15
C SER A 10 -19.08 -57.17 -60.23
N PRO A 11 -19.92 -56.11 -60.11
CA PRO A 11 -21.31 -56.23 -59.69
C PRO A 11 -22.26 -56.43 -60.89
N SER A 12 -23.09 -57.47 -60.82
CA SER A 12 -24.30 -57.62 -61.65
C SER A 12 -25.53 -57.83 -60.76
N THR A 13 -26.58 -57.07 -61.07
CA THR A 13 -27.99 -57.38 -60.84
C THR A 13 -28.43 -57.65 -59.40
N THR A 14 -28.65 -56.57 -58.63
CA THR A 14 -29.72 -56.54 -57.61
C THR A 14 -30.19 -55.10 -57.36
N THR A 15 -30.61 -54.45 -58.45
CA THR A 15 -31.31 -53.16 -58.42
C THR A 15 -32.76 -53.42 -58.82
N LEU A 16 -33.65 -53.54 -57.83
CA LEU A 16 -35.11 -53.27 -57.86
C LEU A 16 -35.78 -54.14 -56.77
N LEU A 17 -35.63 -53.75 -55.50
CA LEU A 17 -36.61 -54.05 -54.43
C LEU A 17 -36.21 -53.43 -53.07
N ALA A 18 -34.97 -52.96 -52.91
CA ALA A 18 -34.55 -52.22 -51.71
C ALA A 18 -34.86 -50.70 -51.75
N GLY A 19 -35.12 -50.13 -52.93
CA GLY A 19 -35.32 -48.69 -53.11
C GLY A 19 -36.65 -48.15 -52.57
N THR A 20 -37.65 -49.00 -52.35
CA THR A 20 -38.98 -48.59 -51.85
C THR A 20 -39.19 -48.87 -50.36
N LEU A 21 -38.34 -49.71 -49.73
CA LEU A 21 -38.43 -50.00 -48.30
C LEU A 21 -37.64 -48.98 -47.44
N CYS A 22 -36.58 -48.37 -47.97
CA CYS A 22 -35.84 -47.30 -47.28
C CYS A 22 -36.61 -45.96 -47.21
N CYS A 23 -37.48 -45.66 -48.17
CA CYS A 23 -38.28 -44.43 -48.15
C CYS A 23 -39.49 -44.50 -47.20
N LEU A 24 -39.98 -45.70 -46.85
CA LEU A 24 -41.07 -45.90 -45.90
C LEU A 24 -40.60 -46.12 -44.45
N LEU A 25 -39.36 -46.60 -44.24
CA LEU A 25 -38.72 -46.63 -42.90
C LEU A 25 -38.13 -45.26 -42.48
N ALA A 26 -37.80 -44.37 -43.42
CA ALA A 26 -37.37 -43.00 -43.12
C ALA A 26 -38.53 -42.06 -42.71
N LEU A 27 -39.79 -42.47 -42.88
CA LEU A 27 -40.96 -41.71 -42.47
C LEU A 27 -41.55 -42.12 -41.09
N TRP A 28 -41.03 -43.17 -40.44
CA TRP A 28 -41.50 -43.65 -39.14
C TRP A 28 -40.48 -43.50 -37.99
N LEU A 29 -39.34 -42.86 -38.25
CA LEU A 29 -38.35 -42.47 -37.23
C LEU A 29 -38.11 -40.95 -37.19
N ARG A 30 -39.11 -40.15 -37.58
CA ARG A 30 -39.21 -38.74 -37.15
C ARG A 30 -39.94 -38.69 -35.80
N LEU A 31 -39.27 -39.19 -34.76
CA LEU A 31 -39.48 -38.60 -33.45
C LEU A 31 -39.08 -37.13 -33.60
N PRO A 32 -39.86 -36.15 -33.09
CA PRO A 32 -39.34 -34.80 -32.99
C PRO A 32 -38.05 -34.93 -32.17
N ALA A 33 -36.90 -34.64 -32.81
CA ALA A 33 -35.74 -34.26 -32.04
C ALA A 33 -36.22 -33.06 -31.24
N ASP A 34 -36.31 -33.25 -29.93
CA ASP A 34 -36.55 -32.17 -29.00
C ASP A 34 -35.33 -31.24 -29.18
N ASP A 35 -35.49 -30.23 -30.04
CA ASP A 35 -34.50 -29.19 -30.33
C ASP A 35 -34.31 -28.26 -29.12
N SER A 36 -34.79 -28.65 -27.94
CA SER A 36 -34.29 -28.17 -26.67
C SER A 36 -32.88 -28.74 -26.44
N ALA A 37 -31.88 -28.17 -27.11
CA ALA A 37 -30.55 -28.12 -26.53
C ALA A 37 -30.73 -27.78 -25.04
N PRO A 38 -30.18 -28.56 -24.08
CA PRO A 38 -30.41 -28.31 -22.67
C PRO A 38 -30.04 -26.85 -22.40
N THR A 39 -31.05 -26.03 -22.09
CA THR A 39 -30.85 -24.64 -21.73
C THR A 39 -29.94 -24.66 -20.51
N GLU A 40 -28.71 -24.16 -20.67
CA GLU A 40 -27.79 -24.10 -19.54
C GLU A 40 -28.51 -23.42 -18.37
N PRO A 41 -28.57 -24.07 -17.19
CA PRO A 41 -29.35 -23.54 -16.09
C PRO A 41 -28.82 -22.16 -15.71
N ALA A 42 -29.73 -21.20 -15.76
CA ALA A 42 -29.47 -19.81 -15.46
C ALA A 42 -28.99 -19.65 -14.01
N LEU A 43 -28.13 -18.66 -13.79
CA LEU A 43 -27.78 -18.22 -12.45
C LEU A 43 -29.03 -17.75 -11.73
N GLU A 44 -29.14 -18.11 -10.46
CA GLU A 44 -30.09 -17.50 -9.55
C GLU A 44 -29.36 -16.89 -8.36
N ALA A 45 -29.87 -15.76 -7.89
CA ALA A 45 -29.27 -15.03 -6.80
C ALA A 45 -30.32 -14.46 -5.85
N GLY A 46 -30.00 -14.45 -4.56
CA GLY A 46 -30.79 -13.83 -3.51
C GLY A 46 -29.91 -12.98 -2.60
N ALA A 47 -30.45 -11.86 -2.11
CA ALA A 47 -29.71 -10.97 -1.21
C ALA A 47 -30.60 -10.45 -0.06
N HIS A 48 -29.99 -10.23 1.10
CA HIS A 48 -30.69 -9.74 2.29
C HIS A 48 -29.76 -8.96 3.22
N ILE A 49 -30.31 -7.93 3.88
CA ILE A 49 -29.66 -7.20 4.97
C ILE A 49 -30.30 -7.64 6.27
N GLN A 50 -29.51 -8.20 7.18
CA GLN A 50 -29.92 -8.58 8.51
C GLN A 50 -29.34 -7.61 9.54
N ASP A 51 -30.19 -7.08 10.42
CA ASP A 51 -29.71 -6.31 11.57
C ASP A 51 -28.99 -7.23 12.56
N VAL A 52 -27.75 -6.89 12.88
CA VAL A 52 -26.90 -7.56 13.87
C VAL A 52 -26.49 -6.62 14.99
N THR A 53 -27.23 -5.52 15.16
CA THR A 53 -27.06 -4.60 16.28
C THR A 53 -27.58 -5.25 17.56
N PRO A 54 -26.72 -5.46 18.57
CA PRO A 54 -27.17 -6.01 19.83
C PRO A 54 -27.99 -5.00 20.65
N PRO A 55 -29.04 -5.44 21.35
CA PRO A 55 -29.88 -4.56 22.16
C PRO A 55 -29.31 -4.27 23.56
N PHE A 56 -28.03 -4.61 23.83
CA PHE A 56 -27.42 -4.59 25.16
C PHE A 56 -26.88 -3.21 25.56
N ASP A 57 -26.93 -2.89 26.86
CA ASP A 57 -26.58 -1.56 27.39
C ASP A 57 -25.08 -1.33 27.59
N SER A 58 -24.28 -2.39 27.72
CA SER A 58 -22.83 -2.29 27.87
C SER A 58 -22.14 -3.45 27.18
N LEU A 59 -21.27 -3.13 26.21
CA LEU A 59 -20.59 -4.11 25.37
C LEU A 59 -19.09 -3.87 25.38
N LEU A 60 -18.30 -4.94 25.47
CA LEU A 60 -16.86 -4.87 25.24
C LEU A 60 -16.56 -4.60 23.77
N ILE A 61 -15.65 -3.66 23.51
CA ILE A 61 -15.23 -3.23 22.16
C ILE A 61 -13.73 -3.44 22.02
N ASN A 62 -13.32 -4.17 20.98
CA ASN A 62 -11.91 -4.34 20.60
C ASN A 62 -11.46 -3.24 19.61
N GLY A 63 -10.42 -3.47 18.81
CA GLY A 63 -9.87 -2.45 17.89
C GLY A 63 -8.89 -1.44 18.53
N GLY A 64 -8.42 -1.72 19.75
CA GLY A 64 -7.36 -0.99 20.44
C GLY A 64 -6.53 -1.91 21.34
N PHE A 65 -5.49 -1.40 22.00
CA PHE A 65 -4.64 -2.23 22.87
C PHE A 65 -5.34 -2.69 24.16
N THR A 66 -6.23 -1.87 24.72
CA THR A 66 -6.89 -2.13 25.99
C THR A 66 -8.40 -2.13 25.81
N GLU A 67 -9.10 -2.79 26.73
CA GLU A 67 -10.56 -2.87 26.74
C GLU A 67 -11.21 -1.51 26.73
N ARG A 68 -12.25 -1.38 25.89
CA ARG A 68 -13.19 -0.28 25.89
C ARG A 68 -14.59 -0.83 26.03
N ARG A 69 -15.49 0.00 26.54
CA ARG A 69 -16.93 -0.29 26.55
C ARG A 69 -17.67 0.72 25.70
N ARG A 70 -18.74 0.26 25.07
CA ARG A 70 -19.73 1.12 24.40
C ARG A 70 -21.09 0.89 25.03
N GLY A 71 -21.87 1.97 25.06
CA GLY A 71 -23.28 1.91 25.43
C GLY A 71 -24.14 1.28 24.33
N LYS A 72 -25.45 1.34 24.53
CA LYS A 72 -26.45 0.87 23.58
C LYS A 72 -26.27 1.51 22.19
N MET A 73 -26.46 0.69 21.15
CA MET A 73 -26.46 1.10 19.73
C MET A 73 -27.91 1.14 19.20
N ASN A 74 -28.12 1.89 18.13
CA ASN A 74 -29.43 1.99 17.48
C ASN A 74 -29.66 0.82 16.53
N PRO A 75 -30.87 0.23 16.46
CA PRO A 75 -31.17 -0.80 15.47
C PRO A 75 -30.74 -0.39 14.05
N GLY A 76 -30.10 -1.31 13.33
CA GLY A 76 -29.52 -1.07 12.01
C GLY A 76 -28.12 -0.43 11.97
N ASP A 77 -27.53 -0.10 13.13
CA ASP A 77 -26.15 0.41 13.26
C ASP A 77 -25.10 -0.59 12.76
N LEU A 78 -25.34 -1.89 12.94
CA LEU A 78 -24.50 -3.00 12.48
C LEU A 78 -25.35 -3.98 11.67
N LYS A 79 -24.85 -4.40 10.50
CA LYS A 79 -25.58 -5.30 9.60
C LYS A 79 -24.73 -6.52 9.20
N ALA A 80 -25.41 -7.62 8.89
CA ALA A 80 -24.89 -8.72 8.08
C ALA A 80 -25.56 -8.64 6.70
N ARG A 81 -24.76 -8.41 5.66
CA ARG A 81 -25.20 -8.31 4.26
C ARG A 81 -24.91 -9.64 3.59
N CYS A 82 -25.98 -10.36 3.26
CA CYS A 82 -25.93 -11.75 2.87
C CYS A 82 -26.32 -11.91 1.40
N PHE A 83 -25.57 -12.73 0.68
CA PHE A 83 -25.73 -13.04 -0.73
C PHE A 83 -25.77 -14.56 -0.88
N VAL A 84 -26.65 -15.08 -1.71
CA VAL A 84 -26.70 -16.50 -2.06
C VAL A 84 -26.74 -16.62 -3.57
N LEU A 85 -25.86 -17.47 -4.11
CA LEU A 85 -25.78 -17.81 -5.53
C LEU A 85 -26.13 -19.28 -5.70
N ARG A 86 -26.93 -19.59 -6.72
CA ARG A 86 -27.25 -20.95 -7.16
C ARG A 86 -27.00 -21.10 -8.64
N ARG A 87 -26.28 -22.16 -9.00
CA ARG A 87 -26.22 -22.71 -10.36
C ARG A 87 -26.14 -24.22 -10.26
N ASP A 88 -26.96 -24.93 -11.01
CA ASP A 88 -27.08 -26.39 -10.89
C ASP A 88 -27.37 -26.81 -9.43
N GLN A 89 -26.58 -27.77 -8.92
CA GLN A 89 -26.61 -28.21 -7.52
C GLN A 89 -25.71 -27.36 -6.62
N THR A 90 -24.91 -26.45 -7.19
CA THR A 90 -23.99 -25.62 -6.44
C THR A 90 -24.73 -24.44 -5.81
N LEU A 91 -24.72 -24.41 -4.47
CA LEU A 91 -25.25 -23.34 -3.64
C LEU A 91 -24.11 -22.73 -2.82
N ILE A 92 -23.97 -21.40 -2.88
CA ILE A 92 -22.89 -20.66 -2.21
C ILE A 92 -23.48 -19.47 -1.47
N ALA A 93 -23.06 -19.25 -0.23
CA ALA A 93 -23.47 -18.09 0.57
C ALA A 93 -22.27 -17.23 0.99
N ILE A 94 -22.43 -15.92 0.92
CA ILE A 94 -21.46 -14.92 1.39
C ILE A 94 -22.17 -14.01 2.39
N ALA A 95 -21.60 -13.83 3.58
CA ALA A 95 -22.08 -12.88 4.57
C ALA A 95 -20.97 -11.89 4.96
N VAL A 96 -21.20 -10.61 4.67
CA VAL A 96 -20.33 -9.50 5.07
C VAL A 96 -20.89 -8.87 6.33
N VAL A 97 -20.16 -8.97 7.44
CA VAL A 97 -20.65 -8.65 8.77
C VAL A 97 -19.91 -7.44 9.34
N ASP A 98 -20.67 -6.45 9.81
CA ASP A 98 -20.12 -5.29 10.52
C ASP A 98 -19.57 -5.71 11.90
N SER A 99 -18.30 -6.13 11.91
CA SER A 99 -17.55 -6.58 13.09
C SER A 99 -16.06 -6.25 12.93
N CYS A 100 -15.32 -6.18 14.04
CA CYS A 100 -13.86 -6.04 14.01
C CYS A 100 -13.18 -7.36 13.64
N MET A 101 -13.53 -8.43 14.35
CA MET A 101 -12.97 -9.77 14.21
C MET A 101 -14.08 -10.77 14.51
N ILE A 102 -14.13 -11.88 13.78
CA ILE A 102 -15.04 -13.00 14.07
C ILE A 102 -14.20 -14.28 14.11
N PRO A 103 -13.98 -14.90 15.28
CA PRO A 103 -13.18 -16.11 15.38
C PRO A 103 -13.92 -17.31 14.79
N ARG A 104 -13.16 -18.35 14.44
CA ARG A 104 -13.65 -19.51 13.70
C ARG A 104 -14.84 -20.21 14.39
N ASP A 105 -14.85 -20.32 15.71
CA ASP A 105 -15.94 -20.96 16.46
C ASP A 105 -17.28 -20.21 16.33
N VAL A 106 -17.24 -18.89 16.19
CA VAL A 106 -18.42 -18.04 15.95
C VAL A 106 -18.92 -18.24 14.51
N CYS A 107 -18.00 -18.27 13.54
CA CYS A 107 -18.32 -18.59 12.14
C CYS A 107 -18.92 -19.99 12.00
N ASP A 108 -18.28 -21.02 12.56
CA ASP A 108 -18.71 -22.41 12.43
C ASP A 108 -20.10 -22.63 13.03
N ARG A 109 -20.42 -22.00 14.18
CA ARG A 109 -21.79 -22.02 14.72
C ARG A 109 -22.80 -21.41 13.75
N ALA A 110 -22.50 -20.27 13.14
CA ALA A 110 -23.39 -19.64 12.15
C ALA A 110 -23.57 -20.52 10.90
N LYS A 111 -22.48 -21.13 10.40
CA LYS A 111 -22.51 -22.06 9.26
C LYS A 111 -23.38 -23.28 9.55
N GLN A 112 -23.24 -23.88 10.73
CA GLN A 112 -24.03 -25.05 11.13
C GLN A 112 -25.53 -24.74 11.26
N LEU A 113 -25.88 -23.57 11.82
CA LEU A 113 -27.26 -23.11 11.86
C LEU A 113 -27.82 -22.89 10.46
N THR A 114 -27.02 -22.30 9.57
CA THR A 114 -27.39 -22.03 8.17
C THR A 114 -27.60 -23.32 7.40
N PHE A 115 -26.69 -24.29 7.51
CA PHE A 115 -26.82 -25.61 6.88
C PHE A 115 -28.13 -26.29 7.29
N LYS A 116 -28.47 -26.29 8.59
CA LYS A 116 -29.74 -26.85 9.08
C LYS A 116 -30.98 -26.16 8.51
N ALA A 117 -30.90 -24.84 8.27
CA ALA A 117 -32.03 -24.05 7.79
C ALA A 117 -32.21 -24.05 6.27
N THR A 118 -31.13 -24.30 5.51
CA THR A 118 -31.10 -24.05 4.04
C THR A 118 -30.56 -25.22 3.22
N GLY A 119 -29.82 -26.14 3.84
CA GLY A 119 -29.08 -27.21 3.15
C GLY A 119 -27.77 -26.76 2.48
N ILE A 120 -27.40 -25.47 2.55
CA ILE A 120 -26.14 -24.97 1.97
C ILE A 120 -24.96 -25.60 2.72
N PRO A 121 -24.07 -26.37 2.06
CA PRO A 121 -22.93 -27.00 2.71
C PRO A 121 -22.06 -25.98 3.45
N THR A 122 -21.51 -26.35 4.60
CA THR A 122 -20.76 -25.40 5.45
C THR A 122 -19.48 -24.86 4.80
N GLU A 123 -18.87 -25.68 3.95
CA GLU A 123 -17.73 -25.36 3.10
C GLU A 123 -18.09 -24.38 1.97
N ASN A 124 -19.38 -24.25 1.64
CA ASN A 124 -19.89 -23.31 0.65
C ASN A 124 -20.43 -22.00 1.28
N ILE A 125 -20.21 -21.81 2.59
CA ILE A 125 -20.58 -20.59 3.30
C ILE A 125 -19.30 -19.82 3.63
N LEU A 126 -19.23 -18.57 3.19
CA LEU A 126 -18.15 -17.62 3.50
C LEU A 126 -18.71 -16.52 4.41
N ILE A 127 -18.11 -16.36 5.59
CA ILE A 127 -18.43 -15.26 6.52
C ILE A 127 -17.20 -14.38 6.64
N THR A 128 -17.32 -13.07 6.37
CA THR A 128 -16.22 -12.11 6.42
C THR A 128 -16.60 -10.88 7.24
N SER A 129 -15.65 -10.32 7.99
CA SER A 129 -15.87 -9.10 8.76
C SER A 129 -15.40 -7.86 8.01
N THR A 130 -16.11 -6.73 8.15
CA THR A 130 -15.68 -5.44 7.58
C THR A 130 -14.46 -4.82 8.28
N HIS A 131 -14.09 -5.36 9.43
CA HIS A 131 -13.01 -4.85 10.28
C HIS A 131 -13.29 -3.46 10.87
N THR A 132 -14.53 -3.17 11.24
CA THR A 132 -14.83 -1.95 12.00
C THR A 132 -14.30 -2.02 13.44
N HIS A 133 -13.53 -1.02 13.87
CA HIS A 133 -12.91 -0.94 15.21
C HIS A 133 -13.87 -0.48 16.33
N THR A 134 -15.18 -0.45 16.07
CA THR A 134 -16.17 0.04 17.04
C THR A 134 -17.40 -0.86 17.22
N ALA A 135 -17.37 -2.08 16.67
CA ALA A 135 -18.33 -3.14 16.94
C ALA A 135 -17.96 -3.95 18.20
N PRO A 136 -18.91 -4.67 18.82
CA PRO A 136 -18.64 -5.51 19.98
C PRO A 136 -17.69 -6.66 19.67
N SER A 137 -16.83 -6.96 20.65
CA SER A 137 -15.81 -8.00 20.53
C SER A 137 -16.45 -9.39 20.55
N THR A 138 -16.05 -10.26 19.62
CA THR A 138 -16.38 -11.70 19.66
C THR A 138 -15.16 -12.59 19.84
N MET A 139 -13.97 -11.99 20.01
CA MET A 139 -12.69 -12.69 20.05
C MET A 139 -11.98 -12.42 21.37
N ASP A 140 -11.67 -13.49 22.11
CA ASP A 140 -10.83 -13.40 23.32
C ASP A 140 -9.40 -13.01 22.99
N TYR A 141 -8.71 -12.35 23.91
CA TYR A 141 -7.31 -11.96 23.73
C TYR A 141 -7.08 -11.21 22.39
N CYS A 142 -8.07 -10.45 21.93
CA CYS A 142 -7.91 -9.49 20.84
C CYS A 142 -7.09 -8.32 21.38
N LEU A 143 -5.78 -8.54 21.47
CA LEU A 143 -4.87 -7.80 22.35
C LEU A 143 -5.37 -7.84 23.80
N GLY A 144 -5.54 -6.68 24.45
CA GLY A 144 -6.00 -6.61 25.82
C GLY A 144 -7.50 -6.84 25.99
N THR A 145 -8.26 -7.07 24.93
CA THR A 145 -9.73 -7.17 24.97
C THR A 145 -10.23 -8.60 24.86
N MET A 146 -11.15 -8.97 25.76
CA MET A 146 -11.87 -10.24 25.74
C MET A 146 -13.08 -10.22 24.80
N ALA A 147 -13.64 -11.39 24.48
CA ALA A 147 -14.93 -11.49 23.81
C ALA A 147 -16.04 -10.99 24.73
N ASP A 148 -17.04 -10.32 24.17
CA ASP A 148 -18.27 -10.03 24.89
C ASP A 148 -19.17 -11.29 24.87
N PRO A 149 -19.51 -11.88 26.02
CA PRO A 149 -20.23 -13.15 26.05
C PRO A 149 -21.67 -13.02 25.51
N ALA A 150 -22.32 -11.86 25.71
CA ALA A 150 -23.67 -11.65 25.23
C ALA A 150 -23.67 -11.53 23.71
N TYR A 151 -22.73 -10.77 23.14
CA TYR A 151 -22.64 -10.61 21.69
C TYR A 151 -22.20 -11.90 20.97
N THR A 152 -21.26 -12.64 21.57
CA THR A 152 -20.76 -13.91 21.02
C THR A 152 -21.85 -14.97 20.90
N ASN A 153 -22.90 -14.92 21.74
CA ASN A 153 -24.08 -15.77 21.62
C ASN A 153 -25.15 -15.20 20.67
N PHE A 154 -25.28 -13.87 20.61
CA PHE A 154 -26.25 -13.19 19.77
C PHE A 154 -25.92 -13.25 18.27
N LEU A 155 -24.65 -13.12 17.89
CA LEU A 155 -24.24 -12.90 16.51
C LEU A 155 -24.46 -14.12 15.57
N PRO A 156 -24.10 -15.37 15.91
CA PRO A 156 -24.21 -16.49 14.97
C PRO A 156 -25.64 -16.78 14.47
N PRO A 157 -26.68 -16.81 15.34
CA PRO A 157 -28.06 -16.96 14.88
C PRO A 157 -28.47 -15.84 13.93
N LYS A 158 -28.03 -14.61 14.17
CA LYS A 158 -28.35 -13.48 13.27
C LYS A 158 -27.67 -13.62 11.91
N ILE A 159 -26.40 -14.03 11.85
CA ILE A 159 -25.77 -14.31 10.54
C ILE A 159 -26.56 -15.40 9.79
N SER A 160 -26.94 -16.48 10.48
CA SER A 160 -27.74 -17.56 9.91
C SER A 160 -29.12 -17.09 9.42
N GLU A 161 -29.82 -16.25 10.18
CA GLU A 161 -31.09 -15.65 9.78
C GLU A 161 -30.93 -14.84 8.49
N GLY A 162 -29.86 -14.03 8.40
CA GLY A 162 -29.58 -13.22 7.22
C GLY A 162 -29.34 -14.06 5.95
N ILE A 163 -28.53 -15.10 6.05
CA ILE A 163 -28.29 -16.03 4.92
C ILE A 163 -29.57 -16.78 4.55
N THR A 164 -30.33 -17.25 5.55
CA THR A 164 -31.61 -17.95 5.31
C THR A 164 -32.61 -17.06 4.59
N ASN A 165 -32.69 -15.78 4.93
CA ASN A 165 -33.56 -14.83 4.27
C ASN A 165 -33.08 -14.45 2.87
N ALA A 166 -31.77 -14.41 2.62
CA ALA A 166 -31.23 -14.28 1.27
C ALA A 166 -31.55 -15.51 0.40
N PHE A 167 -31.41 -16.72 0.96
CA PHE A 167 -31.76 -17.97 0.29
C PHE A 167 -33.24 -18.03 -0.14
N LYS A 168 -34.16 -17.57 0.73
CA LYS A 168 -35.60 -17.49 0.41
C LYS A 168 -35.94 -16.49 -0.72
N LYS A 169 -35.02 -15.59 -1.06
CA LYS A 169 -35.18 -14.55 -2.09
C LYS A 169 -34.44 -14.86 -3.38
N ILE A 170 -33.92 -16.08 -3.55
CA ILE A 170 -33.27 -16.50 -4.78
C ILE A 170 -34.26 -16.36 -5.95
N GLN A 171 -33.79 -15.72 -7.02
CA GLN A 171 -34.52 -15.53 -8.26
C GLN A 171 -33.54 -15.55 -9.45
N PRO A 172 -34.00 -15.80 -10.69
CA PRO A 172 -33.15 -15.72 -11.88
C PRO A 172 -32.42 -14.37 -11.98
N ALA A 173 -31.11 -14.42 -12.22
CA ALA A 173 -30.23 -13.27 -12.12
C ALA A 173 -29.08 -13.34 -13.14
N ARG A 174 -28.41 -12.20 -13.33
CA ARG A 174 -27.16 -12.06 -14.05
C ARG A 174 -26.10 -11.50 -13.12
N ILE A 175 -24.83 -11.82 -13.38
CA ILE A 175 -23.72 -11.36 -12.55
C ILE A 175 -22.57 -10.82 -13.40
N GLY A 176 -22.01 -9.69 -13.00
CA GLY A 176 -20.87 -9.05 -13.64
C GLY A 176 -19.80 -8.71 -12.62
N TRP A 177 -18.55 -8.58 -13.07
CA TRP A 177 -17.43 -8.19 -12.20
C TRP A 177 -16.44 -7.27 -12.90
N PHE A 178 -15.85 -6.36 -12.13
CA PHE A 178 -14.91 -5.36 -12.64
C PHE A 178 -13.89 -4.95 -11.58
N GLN A 179 -12.72 -4.49 -12.03
CA GLN A 179 -11.66 -3.97 -11.18
C GLN A 179 -11.18 -2.62 -11.71
N ILE A 180 -11.10 -1.61 -10.84
CA ILE A 180 -10.66 -0.26 -11.19
C ILE A 180 -9.70 0.28 -10.13
N PRO A 181 -8.62 1.00 -10.51
CA PRO A 181 -7.72 1.59 -9.52
C PRO A 181 -8.36 2.79 -8.81
N ALA A 182 -8.46 2.73 -7.49
CA ALA A 182 -8.88 3.81 -6.60
C ALA A 182 -7.66 4.60 -6.09
N LYS A 183 -6.90 5.17 -7.04
CA LYS A 183 -5.60 5.82 -6.78
C LYS A 183 -5.68 6.88 -5.69
N GLY A 184 -4.76 6.79 -4.73
CA GLY A 184 -4.62 7.78 -3.64
C GLY A 184 -5.67 7.69 -2.54
N LEU A 185 -6.57 6.69 -2.57
CA LEU A 185 -7.54 6.42 -1.49
C LEU A 185 -7.03 5.41 -0.45
N THR A 186 -5.88 4.76 -0.70
CA THR A 186 -5.20 3.90 0.26
C THR A 186 -3.68 4.09 0.18
N HIS A 187 -2.99 3.89 1.30
CA HIS A 187 -1.56 4.17 1.47
C HIS A 187 -0.97 3.19 2.47
N ASN A 188 0.29 2.77 2.26
CA ASN A 188 0.98 1.95 3.25
C ASN A 188 1.19 2.74 4.56
N ARG A 189 0.68 2.19 5.68
CA ARG A 189 0.77 2.81 7.01
C ARG A 189 1.98 2.35 7.81
N ARG A 190 2.71 1.32 7.36
CA ARG A 190 3.88 0.76 8.06
C ARG A 190 5.18 1.21 7.40
N TRP A 191 6.00 1.94 8.14
CA TRP A 191 7.17 2.61 7.59
C TRP A 191 8.46 2.15 8.25
N ILE A 192 9.49 1.99 7.43
CA ILE A 192 10.85 1.65 7.82
C ILE A 192 11.42 2.85 8.58
N THR A 193 11.85 2.63 9.83
CA THR A 193 12.48 3.66 10.66
C THR A 193 13.87 4.01 10.08
N ARG A 194 14.61 4.97 10.64
CA ARG A 194 16.05 4.99 10.43
C ARG A 194 16.70 4.10 11.48
N PRO A 195 17.84 3.47 11.20
CA PRO A 195 18.48 2.58 12.18
C PRO A 195 18.99 3.32 13.42
N ASP A 196 19.37 4.60 13.31
CA ASP A 196 19.70 5.46 14.47
C ASP A 196 18.46 5.92 15.28
N LYS A 197 17.26 5.53 14.83
CA LYS A 197 15.95 5.86 15.41
C LYS A 197 15.08 4.63 15.63
N MET A 198 15.68 3.44 15.71
CA MET A 198 14.97 2.23 16.10
C MET A 198 14.31 2.43 17.46
N GLN A 199 13.10 1.90 17.60
CA GLN A 199 12.32 2.00 18.83
C GLN A 199 12.43 0.70 19.63
N THR A 200 12.07 0.79 20.90
CA THR A 200 11.95 -0.38 21.78
C THR A 200 10.59 -1.03 21.58
N ASP A 201 10.58 -2.35 21.48
CA ASP A 201 9.35 -3.14 21.44
C ASP A 201 8.67 -3.21 22.82
N PRO A 202 7.46 -3.78 22.95
CA PRO A 202 6.78 -3.93 24.24
C PRO A 202 7.52 -4.80 25.26
N PHE A 203 8.62 -5.42 24.83
CA PHE A 203 9.39 -6.40 25.58
C PHE A 203 10.67 -5.81 26.18
N GLY A 204 11.01 -4.57 25.83
CA GLY A 204 12.21 -3.88 26.32
C GLY A 204 13.42 -3.97 25.37
N GLU A 205 13.29 -4.58 24.19
CA GLU A 205 14.40 -4.78 23.25
C GLU A 205 14.31 -3.78 22.09
N THR A 206 15.44 -3.22 21.62
CA THR A 206 15.48 -2.29 20.49
C THR A 206 15.42 -3.03 19.16
N THR A 207 14.22 -3.44 18.75
CA THR A 207 13.99 -4.30 17.58
C THR A 207 13.10 -3.67 16.51
N VAL A 208 12.55 -2.47 16.76
CA VAL A 208 11.55 -1.85 15.88
C VAL A 208 12.23 -1.12 14.73
N ARG A 209 12.44 -1.85 13.63
CA ARG A 209 12.99 -1.35 12.35
C ARG A 209 11.88 -0.86 11.39
N ALA A 210 10.62 -1.13 11.68
CA ALA A 210 9.46 -0.51 11.05
C ALA A 210 8.28 -0.38 12.02
N MET A 211 7.43 0.65 11.84
CA MET A 211 6.27 0.91 12.70
C MET A 211 5.10 1.50 11.92
N MET A 212 3.89 1.20 12.38
CA MET A 212 2.66 1.79 11.85
C MET A 212 2.51 3.26 12.26
N HIS A 213 1.86 4.04 11.40
CA HIS A 213 1.50 5.44 11.65
C HIS A 213 2.71 6.31 12.07
N PRO A 214 3.72 6.47 11.19
CA PRO A 214 4.97 7.17 11.51
C PRO A 214 4.81 8.66 11.85
N GLY A 215 3.62 9.23 11.58
CA GLY A 215 3.41 10.67 11.53
C GLY A 215 3.80 11.24 10.16
N TYR A 216 3.18 12.37 9.81
CA TYR A 216 3.35 13.00 8.49
C TYR A 216 4.76 13.56 8.33
N GLN A 217 5.42 13.19 7.22
CA GLN A 217 6.75 13.67 6.85
C GLN A 217 7.79 13.54 7.98
N ASN A 218 7.66 12.50 8.80
CA ASN A 218 8.53 12.30 9.94
C ASN A 218 9.95 11.93 9.48
N PRO A 219 10.99 12.74 9.79
CA PRO A 219 12.34 12.48 9.32
C PRO A 219 12.95 11.21 9.92
N ASN A 220 12.42 10.69 11.03
CA ASN A 220 12.88 9.45 11.67
C ASN A 220 12.53 8.19 10.86
N TYR A 221 11.77 8.32 9.78
CA TYR A 221 11.38 7.22 8.90
C TYR A 221 11.89 7.46 7.50
N ILE A 222 12.28 6.38 6.84
CA ILE A 222 12.84 6.37 5.48
C ILE A 222 11.71 6.38 4.45
N GLY A 223 10.79 5.43 4.57
CA GLY A 223 9.71 5.21 3.61
C GLY A 223 8.80 4.05 4.02
N PRO A 224 7.78 3.73 3.21
CA PRO A 224 6.90 2.58 3.43
C PRO A 224 7.69 1.26 3.41
N SER A 225 7.16 0.25 4.10
CA SER A 225 7.76 -1.10 4.20
C SER A 225 7.18 -2.13 3.24
N GLY A 226 6.11 -1.79 2.53
CA GLY A 226 5.49 -2.62 1.50
C GLY A 226 4.74 -1.79 0.46
N PRO A 227 4.24 -2.42 -0.61
CA PRO A 227 3.41 -1.80 -1.64
C PRO A 227 2.01 -1.43 -1.11
N ILE A 228 1.17 -0.95 -2.02
CA ILE A 228 -0.27 -0.79 -1.83
C ILE A 228 -1.01 -1.70 -2.81
N ASP A 229 -2.21 -2.12 -2.43
CA ASP A 229 -3.21 -2.66 -3.35
C ASP A 229 -4.34 -1.63 -3.41
N ASP A 230 -4.37 -0.82 -4.47
CA ASP A 230 -5.35 0.26 -4.63
C ASP A 230 -6.51 -0.12 -5.57
N GLU A 231 -6.67 -1.40 -5.86
CA GLU A 231 -7.73 -1.91 -6.72
C GLU A 231 -9.08 -1.98 -5.97
N LEU A 232 -10.09 -1.29 -6.50
CA LEU A 232 -11.48 -1.43 -6.11
C LEU A 232 -12.13 -2.48 -7.01
N SER A 233 -12.50 -3.61 -6.41
CA SER A 233 -13.18 -4.70 -7.13
C SER A 233 -14.66 -4.71 -6.84
N LEU A 234 -15.47 -5.00 -7.85
CA LEU A 234 -16.94 -5.00 -7.78
C LEU A 234 -17.49 -6.29 -8.35
N ILE A 235 -18.53 -6.83 -7.70
CA ILE A 235 -19.42 -7.84 -8.24
C ILE A 235 -20.83 -7.23 -8.22
N SER A 236 -21.46 -7.16 -9.38
CA SER A 236 -22.83 -6.66 -9.56
C SER A 236 -23.75 -7.82 -9.88
N ILE A 237 -24.90 -7.88 -9.22
CA ILE A 237 -25.95 -8.87 -9.46
C ILE A 237 -27.22 -8.11 -9.81
N GLU A 238 -27.85 -8.46 -10.91
CA GLU A 238 -29.12 -7.92 -11.36
C GLU A 238 -30.11 -9.03 -11.71
N SER A 239 -31.39 -8.74 -11.67
CA SER A 239 -32.43 -9.62 -12.22
C SER A 239 -32.37 -9.62 -13.75
N LEU A 240 -33.07 -10.56 -14.39
CA LEU A 240 -33.12 -10.65 -15.86
C LEU A 240 -33.73 -9.41 -16.55
N ASP A 241 -34.53 -8.62 -15.83
CA ASP A 241 -35.09 -7.34 -16.29
C ASP A 241 -34.18 -6.11 -15.99
N GLY A 242 -32.95 -6.34 -15.51
CA GLY A 242 -31.94 -5.29 -15.31
C GLY A 242 -32.13 -4.46 -14.02
N LYS A 243 -32.88 -4.97 -13.03
CA LYS A 243 -32.99 -4.33 -11.72
C LYS A 243 -31.82 -4.77 -10.83
N PRO A 244 -31.12 -3.83 -10.17
CA PRO A 244 -30.01 -4.18 -9.30
C PRO A 244 -30.52 -4.95 -8.08
N LEU A 245 -29.99 -6.15 -7.86
CA LEU A 245 -30.29 -6.98 -6.69
C LEU A 245 -29.23 -6.78 -5.60
N ALA A 246 -27.96 -6.72 -6.01
CA ALA A 246 -26.84 -6.66 -5.09
C ALA A 246 -25.58 -6.08 -5.72
N VAL A 247 -24.74 -5.45 -4.88
CA VAL A 247 -23.37 -5.05 -5.22
C VAL A 247 -22.45 -5.45 -4.08
N LEU A 248 -21.44 -6.26 -4.38
CA LEU A 248 -20.37 -6.61 -3.45
C LEU A 248 -19.08 -5.92 -3.89
N ALA A 249 -18.60 -4.97 -3.10
CA ALA A 249 -17.31 -4.32 -3.29
C ALA A 249 -16.23 -4.99 -2.44
N ASN A 250 -14.98 -4.89 -2.89
CA ASN A 250 -13.78 -5.24 -2.12
C ASN A 250 -12.77 -4.11 -2.28
N TYR A 251 -12.23 -3.64 -1.15
CA TYR A 251 -11.22 -2.59 -1.15
C TYR A 251 -10.25 -2.71 0.02
N SER A 252 -8.96 -2.53 -0.26
CA SER A 252 -7.89 -2.68 0.74
C SER A 252 -7.66 -1.37 1.50
N MET A 253 -8.53 -1.06 2.46
CA MET A 253 -8.35 0.05 3.41
C MET A 253 -8.88 -0.30 4.80
N HIS A 254 -8.03 -0.19 5.81
CA HIS A 254 -8.22 -0.84 7.11
C HIS A 254 -9.46 -0.40 7.91
N TYR A 255 -9.57 0.89 8.24
CA TYR A 255 -10.79 1.52 8.73
C TYR A 255 -10.61 3.04 8.64
N TYR A 256 -11.69 3.81 8.70
CA TYR A 256 -11.61 5.27 8.70
C TYR A 256 -11.52 5.82 10.11
N GLY A 257 -12.43 5.39 10.99
CA GLY A 257 -12.59 5.82 12.37
C GLY A 257 -13.46 7.07 12.51
N GLY A 258 -14.31 7.11 13.53
CA GLY A 258 -15.10 8.29 13.89
C GLY A 258 -16.31 8.58 12.99
N CYS A 259 -16.78 7.61 12.21
CA CYS A 259 -17.92 7.76 11.29
C CYS A 259 -19.10 6.81 11.58
N GLY A 260 -19.14 6.20 12.77
CA GLY A 260 -20.23 5.33 13.24
C GLY A 260 -19.79 3.90 13.53
N PRO A 261 -20.70 3.06 14.08
CA PRO A 261 -20.44 1.65 14.41
C PRO A 261 -19.91 0.80 13.26
N ALA A 262 -20.50 0.92 12.07
CA ALA A 262 -20.10 0.17 10.87
C ALA A 262 -18.98 0.84 10.06
N ASP A 263 -18.42 1.95 10.56
CA ASP A 263 -17.37 2.74 9.91
C ASP A 263 -17.72 3.14 8.46
N TYR A 264 -16.73 3.41 7.61
CA TYR A 264 -16.96 3.84 6.23
C TYR A 264 -17.55 2.73 5.36
N PHE A 265 -17.42 1.45 5.75
CA PHE A 265 -18.03 0.31 5.04
C PHE A 265 -19.54 0.38 5.07
N GLY A 266 -20.11 0.62 6.27
CA GLY A 266 -21.54 0.78 6.44
C GLY A 266 -22.04 2.02 5.70
N MET A 267 -21.31 3.14 5.82
CA MET A 267 -21.64 4.37 5.10
C MET A 267 -21.61 4.19 3.58
N TYR A 268 -20.59 3.51 3.04
CA TYR A 268 -20.46 3.18 1.63
C TYR A 268 -21.66 2.35 1.17
N SER A 269 -21.94 1.28 1.93
CA SER A 269 -22.98 0.31 1.61
C SER A 269 -24.37 0.95 1.57
N ASP A 270 -24.72 1.68 2.61
CA ASP A 270 -26.06 2.27 2.74
C ASP A 270 -26.28 3.36 1.68
N ARG A 271 -25.29 4.25 1.47
CA ARG A 271 -25.40 5.32 0.47
C ARG A 271 -25.40 4.81 -0.97
N LEU A 272 -24.60 3.78 -1.26
CA LEU A 272 -24.61 3.17 -2.59
C LEU A 272 -25.98 2.52 -2.87
N ALA A 273 -26.56 1.82 -1.88
CA ALA A 273 -27.90 1.23 -2.01
C ALA A 273 -28.97 2.30 -2.25
N GLU A 274 -28.94 3.41 -1.51
CA GLU A 274 -29.83 4.55 -1.74
C GLU A 274 -29.69 5.10 -3.18
N GLN A 275 -28.47 5.28 -3.66
CA GLN A 275 -28.20 5.83 -5.00
C GLN A 275 -28.53 4.87 -6.15
N LEU A 276 -28.56 3.55 -5.89
CA LEU A 276 -28.91 2.53 -6.87
C LEU A 276 -30.38 2.09 -6.78
N THR A 277 -31.18 2.70 -5.90
CA THR A 277 -32.60 2.37 -5.74
C THR A 277 -33.37 2.62 -7.03
N ARG A 278 -34.07 1.60 -7.53
CA ARG A 278 -34.96 1.67 -8.70
C ARG A 278 -36.33 1.13 -8.34
N ASP A 279 -37.39 1.80 -8.78
CA ASP A 279 -38.78 1.39 -8.52
C ASP A 279 -39.10 1.16 -7.02
N GLY A 280 -38.47 1.95 -6.14
CA GLY A 280 -38.61 1.79 -4.69
C GLY A 280 -37.91 0.57 -4.09
N GLN A 281 -37.16 -0.19 -4.90
CA GLN A 281 -36.36 -1.34 -4.46
C GLN A 281 -34.88 -0.97 -4.43
N ALA A 282 -34.29 -0.98 -3.23
CA ALA A 282 -32.87 -0.78 -3.03
C ALA A 282 -32.12 -2.12 -3.13
N PRO A 283 -30.99 -2.19 -3.86
CA PRO A 283 -30.14 -3.38 -3.84
C PRO A 283 -29.44 -3.57 -2.49
N VAL A 284 -28.96 -4.78 -2.24
CA VAL A 284 -28.05 -5.04 -1.11
C VAL A 284 -26.62 -4.70 -1.52
N CYS A 285 -26.09 -3.60 -1.00
CA CYS A 285 -24.70 -3.20 -1.23
C CYS A 285 -23.85 -3.55 -0.01
N ALA A 286 -22.66 -4.13 -0.22
CA ALA A 286 -21.67 -4.43 0.83
C ALA A 286 -20.25 -4.07 0.39
N MET A 287 -19.36 -3.85 1.35
CA MET A 287 -17.91 -3.76 1.12
C MET A 287 -17.17 -4.73 2.03
N THR A 288 -16.42 -5.64 1.40
CA THR A 288 -15.48 -6.55 2.07
C THR A 288 -14.14 -5.90 2.25
N GLN A 289 -13.38 -6.41 3.21
CA GLN A 289 -11.98 -6.06 3.36
C GLN A 289 -11.09 -6.75 2.33
N GLY A 290 -10.33 -5.95 1.60
CA GLY A 290 -9.21 -6.41 0.78
C GLY A 290 -8.01 -6.78 1.66
N THR A 291 -6.78 -6.74 1.14
CA THR A 291 -5.57 -7.01 1.93
C THR A 291 -5.03 -5.72 2.53
N SER A 292 -5.53 -5.36 3.72
CA SER A 292 -5.36 -4.02 4.31
C SER A 292 -4.48 -3.99 5.57
N GLY A 293 -3.90 -5.11 5.97
CA GLY A 293 -3.15 -5.25 7.23
C GLY A 293 -2.04 -4.21 7.42
N ASP A 294 -1.41 -3.75 6.34
CA ASP A 294 -0.41 -2.69 6.34
C ASP A 294 -0.84 -1.41 5.60
N LEU A 295 -2.13 -1.23 5.32
CA LEU A 295 -2.68 -0.08 4.57
C LEU A 295 -3.61 0.82 5.41
N HIS A 296 -3.82 2.06 4.97
CA HIS A 296 -4.76 3.02 5.57
C HIS A 296 -5.04 4.19 4.62
N TRP A 297 -6.08 4.99 4.90
CA TRP A 297 -6.37 6.20 4.12
C TRP A 297 -5.32 7.33 4.24
N MET A 298 -4.44 7.32 5.24
CA MET A 298 -3.51 8.42 5.51
C MET A 298 -2.25 8.34 4.64
N ASN A 299 -2.02 9.38 3.83
CA ASN A 299 -0.75 9.55 3.13
C ASN A 299 0.27 10.28 4.01
N TYR A 300 1.20 9.52 4.61
CA TYR A 300 2.28 10.08 5.44
C TYR A 300 3.45 10.70 4.66
N LYS A 301 3.51 10.53 3.33
CA LYS A 301 4.55 11.15 2.48
C LYS A 301 4.37 12.67 2.35
N ILE A 302 3.14 13.16 2.52
CA ILE A 302 2.76 14.56 2.31
C ILE A 302 2.39 15.25 3.64
N PRO A 303 2.32 16.60 3.68
CA PRO A 303 1.80 17.31 4.85
C PRO A 303 0.40 16.81 5.22
N ARG A 304 0.08 16.85 6.53
CA ARG A 304 -1.21 16.38 7.04
C ARG A 304 -2.38 17.03 6.28
N ASN A 305 -3.12 16.21 5.56
CA ASN A 305 -4.38 16.58 4.92
C ASN A 305 -5.51 15.80 5.60
N ILE A 306 -6.36 16.50 6.37
CA ILE A 306 -7.53 15.86 6.99
C ILE A 306 -8.58 15.72 5.90
N ARG A 307 -8.88 14.48 5.53
CA ARG A 307 -10.04 14.19 4.72
C ARG A 307 -11.24 13.97 5.64
N ASP A 308 -12.41 14.28 5.15
CA ASP A 308 -13.66 13.95 5.82
C ASP A 308 -14.12 12.54 5.41
N ALA A 309 -14.65 11.75 6.35
CA ALA A 309 -15.07 10.37 6.12
C ALA A 309 -16.18 10.28 5.06
N SER A 310 -17.12 11.22 5.09
CA SER A 310 -18.22 11.33 4.13
C SER A 310 -17.67 11.61 2.74
N LYS A 311 -16.74 12.56 2.61
CA LYS A 311 -16.08 12.85 1.33
C LYS A 311 -15.31 11.65 0.81
N TYR A 312 -14.48 11.03 1.65
CA TYR A 312 -13.71 9.83 1.29
C TYR A 312 -14.63 8.71 0.76
N THR A 313 -15.71 8.45 1.47
CA THR A 313 -16.70 7.44 1.10
C THR A 313 -17.40 7.77 -0.21
N ASN A 314 -17.79 9.04 -0.41
CA ASN A 314 -18.41 9.48 -1.66
C ASN A 314 -17.47 9.37 -2.86
N ASP A 315 -16.16 9.59 -2.66
CA ASP A 315 -15.17 9.43 -3.74
C ASP A 315 -15.08 7.95 -4.19
N LEU A 316 -15.19 6.98 -3.26
CA LEU A 316 -15.30 5.54 -3.59
C LEU A 316 -16.63 5.20 -4.29
N ILE A 317 -17.74 5.77 -3.84
CA ILE A 317 -19.07 5.57 -4.45
C ILE A 317 -19.06 6.08 -5.90
N ALA A 318 -18.47 7.26 -6.15
CA ALA A 318 -18.39 7.82 -7.50
C ALA A 318 -17.58 6.92 -8.46
N LEU A 319 -16.46 6.34 -7.99
CA LEU A 319 -15.71 5.34 -8.76
C LEU A 319 -16.55 4.10 -9.03
N THR A 320 -17.30 3.65 -8.02
CA THR A 320 -18.18 2.47 -8.14
C THR A 320 -19.27 2.68 -9.18
N GLN A 321 -19.97 3.81 -9.13
CA GLN A 321 -21.02 4.13 -10.10
C GLN A 321 -20.47 4.22 -11.52
N THR A 322 -19.28 4.78 -11.67
CA THR A 322 -18.60 4.84 -12.98
C THR A 322 -18.33 3.43 -13.51
N ALA A 323 -17.81 2.55 -12.66
CA ALA A 323 -17.53 1.16 -13.04
C ALA A 323 -18.78 0.32 -13.31
N LEU A 324 -19.91 0.60 -12.63
CA LEU A 324 -21.16 -0.15 -12.82
C LEU A 324 -21.90 0.17 -14.14
N LYS A 325 -21.65 1.34 -14.76
CA LYS A 325 -22.45 1.82 -15.89
C LYS A 325 -22.40 0.92 -17.12
N ASP A 326 -21.21 0.40 -17.45
CA ASP A 326 -20.94 -0.36 -18.66
C ASP A 326 -20.41 -1.77 -18.33
N LEU A 327 -20.73 -2.27 -17.14
CA LEU A 327 -20.27 -3.56 -16.65
C LEU A 327 -21.00 -4.70 -17.41
N PRO A 328 -20.28 -5.60 -18.11
CA PRO A 328 -20.91 -6.77 -18.69
C PRO A 328 -21.38 -7.76 -17.62
N HIS A 329 -22.56 -8.34 -17.83
CA HIS A 329 -23.10 -9.41 -16.99
C HIS A 329 -23.20 -10.73 -17.75
N HIS A 330 -23.13 -11.81 -17.00
CA HIS A 330 -23.20 -13.20 -17.47
C HIS A 330 -24.45 -13.88 -16.89
N ASP A 331 -25.17 -14.60 -17.75
CA ASP A 331 -26.41 -15.30 -17.39
C ASP A 331 -26.16 -16.63 -16.66
N SER A 332 -25.09 -17.34 -17.03
CA SER A 332 -24.82 -18.71 -16.54
C SER A 332 -23.32 -18.96 -16.31
N PRO A 333 -22.60 -18.17 -15.46
CA PRO A 333 -21.19 -18.43 -15.19
C PRO A 333 -20.98 -19.68 -14.32
N PRO A 334 -19.93 -20.51 -14.54
CA PRO A 334 -19.58 -21.62 -13.66
C PRO A 334 -19.42 -21.20 -12.20
N LEU A 335 -20.02 -21.96 -11.28
CA LEU A 335 -19.87 -21.78 -9.84
C LEU A 335 -19.18 -23.01 -9.24
N ALA A 336 -18.11 -22.78 -8.48
CA ALA A 336 -17.42 -23.81 -7.72
C ALA A 336 -16.74 -23.22 -6.49
N MET A 337 -16.61 -23.99 -5.43
CA MET A 337 -15.95 -23.58 -4.20
C MET A 337 -15.09 -24.71 -3.67
N ASP A 338 -13.92 -24.37 -3.12
CA ASP A 338 -13.01 -25.31 -2.46
C ASP A 338 -12.63 -24.75 -1.09
N GLN A 339 -12.37 -25.63 -0.14
CA GLN A 339 -11.94 -25.30 1.21
C GLN A 339 -10.72 -26.15 1.58
N LYS A 340 -9.68 -25.49 2.08
CA LYS A 340 -8.49 -26.13 2.65
C LYS A 340 -8.39 -25.83 4.14
N SER A 341 -8.03 -26.85 4.92
CA SER A 341 -7.59 -26.68 6.29
C SER A 341 -6.06 -26.69 6.34
N LEU A 342 -5.47 -25.80 7.15
CA LEU A 342 -4.03 -25.75 7.37
C LEU A 342 -3.76 -25.59 8.86
N THR A 343 -2.96 -26.47 9.44
CA THR A 343 -2.45 -26.31 10.81
C THR A 343 -1.11 -25.59 10.78
N LEU A 344 -1.04 -24.43 11.43
CA LEU A 344 0.15 -23.59 11.52
C LEU A 344 0.65 -23.53 12.96
N LYS A 345 1.97 -23.52 13.13
CA LYS A 345 2.59 -23.27 14.44
C LYS A 345 2.50 -21.79 14.81
N ARG A 346 2.62 -21.49 16.10
CA ARG A 346 2.82 -20.12 16.61
C ARG A 346 4.27 -19.90 17.07
N ARG A 347 4.69 -18.64 17.03
CA ARG A 347 5.96 -18.18 17.61
C ARG A 347 5.85 -18.18 19.13
N LEU A 348 6.38 -19.23 19.76
CA LEU A 348 6.27 -19.42 21.21
C LEU A 348 7.24 -18.52 22.00
N PRO A 349 6.85 -18.06 23.20
CA PRO A 349 7.76 -17.39 24.11
C PRO A 349 8.84 -18.36 24.62
N ASN A 350 10.07 -17.87 24.77
CA ASN A 350 11.13 -18.61 25.47
C ASN A 350 10.97 -18.46 27.00
N GLN A 351 11.82 -19.16 27.79
CA GLN A 351 11.76 -19.12 29.25
C GLN A 351 11.92 -17.70 29.82
N LYS A 352 12.82 -16.88 29.26
CA LYS A 352 13.01 -15.47 29.67
C LYS A 352 11.71 -14.66 29.48
N ARG A 353 11.04 -14.85 28.32
CA ARG A 353 9.77 -14.19 28.00
C ARG A 353 8.65 -14.64 28.93
N LEU A 354 8.57 -15.92 29.27
CA LEU A 354 7.58 -16.46 30.20
C LEU A 354 7.78 -15.88 31.61
N ALA A 355 9.00 -15.90 32.13
CA ALA A 355 9.30 -15.33 33.45
C ALA A 355 8.97 -13.83 33.53
N TRP A 356 9.29 -13.06 32.47
CA TRP A 356 8.89 -11.65 32.36
C TRP A 356 7.36 -11.48 32.37
N ALA A 357 6.64 -12.32 31.63
CA ALA A 357 5.18 -12.27 31.59
C ALA A 357 4.59 -12.57 32.97
N ASP A 358 5.07 -13.60 33.66
CA ASP A 358 4.56 -14.02 34.98
C ASP A 358 4.70 -12.95 36.04
N GLN A 359 5.82 -12.23 36.03
CA GLN A 359 6.03 -11.12 36.94
C GLN A 359 4.95 -10.05 36.75
N LEU A 360 4.73 -9.61 35.51
CA LEU A 360 3.71 -8.60 35.20
C LEU A 360 2.29 -9.09 35.53
N LEU A 361 1.97 -10.35 35.20
CA LEU A 361 0.66 -10.94 35.49
C LEU A 361 0.41 -11.07 37.00
N THR A 362 1.44 -11.39 37.79
CA THR A 362 1.35 -11.43 39.26
C THR A 362 1.04 -10.04 39.83
N GLU A 363 1.72 -9.00 39.32
CA GLU A 363 1.46 -7.61 39.70
C GLU A 363 0.07 -7.12 39.28
N MET A 364 -0.47 -7.66 38.19
CA MET A 364 -1.83 -7.37 37.73
C MET A 364 -2.92 -7.91 38.68
N LYS A 365 -2.66 -8.97 39.46
CA LYS A 365 -3.62 -9.57 40.41
C LYS A 365 -5.00 -9.86 39.77
N GLY A 366 -4.99 -10.38 38.54
CA GLY A 366 -6.21 -10.74 37.79
C GLY A 366 -6.97 -9.58 37.15
N ARG A 367 -6.51 -8.33 37.29
CA ARG A 367 -7.10 -7.19 36.55
C ARG A 367 -6.76 -7.27 35.06
N ARG A 368 -7.62 -6.69 34.21
CA ARG A 368 -7.34 -6.53 32.77
C ARG A 368 -6.17 -5.56 32.52
N PRO A 369 -5.43 -5.72 31.41
CA PRO A 369 -4.21 -4.95 31.13
C PRO A 369 -4.53 -3.48 30.81
N LYS A 370 -3.65 -2.59 31.27
CA LYS A 370 -3.72 -1.12 31.08
C LYS A 370 -2.57 -0.57 30.26
N THR A 371 -1.51 -1.35 30.05
CA THR A 371 -0.32 -0.94 29.31
C THR A 371 0.01 -1.97 28.23
N ARG A 372 0.78 -1.56 27.22
CA ARG A 372 1.25 -2.48 26.16
C ARG A 372 2.04 -3.67 26.73
N PRO A 373 3.03 -3.49 27.63
CA PRO A 373 3.70 -4.63 28.26
C PRO A 373 2.75 -5.62 28.95
N GLU A 374 1.76 -5.13 29.70
CA GLU A 374 0.76 -5.99 30.36
C GLU A 374 -0.07 -6.79 29.36
N VAL A 375 -0.49 -6.16 28.24
CA VAL A 375 -1.17 -6.87 27.15
C VAL A 375 -0.28 -8.01 26.65
N TYR A 376 0.99 -7.72 26.33
CA TYR A 376 1.90 -8.72 25.77
C TYR A 376 2.32 -9.81 26.77
N ALA A 377 2.19 -9.58 28.08
CA ALA A 377 2.36 -10.60 29.09
C ALA A 377 1.24 -11.66 29.02
N GLU A 378 -0.02 -11.23 28.91
CA GLU A 378 -1.16 -12.15 28.70
C GLU A 378 -1.02 -12.93 27.39
N GLN A 379 -0.61 -12.22 26.33
CA GLN A 379 -0.42 -12.82 25.02
C GLN A 379 0.68 -13.90 25.03
N ALA A 380 1.77 -13.71 25.77
CA ALA A 380 2.80 -14.72 25.91
C ALA A 380 2.25 -16.02 26.54
N ARG A 381 1.42 -15.91 27.59
CA ARG A 381 0.79 -17.08 28.22
C ARG A 381 -0.21 -17.77 27.30
N TYR A 382 -1.06 -17.01 26.63
CA TYR A 382 -1.99 -17.55 25.64
C TYR A 382 -1.27 -18.35 24.55
N LEU A 383 -0.17 -17.81 23.98
CA LEU A 383 0.60 -18.51 22.94
C LEU A 383 1.28 -19.78 23.45
N HIS A 384 1.75 -19.79 24.70
CA HIS A 384 2.35 -20.97 25.31
C HIS A 384 1.34 -22.12 25.47
N GLU A 385 0.12 -21.80 25.89
CA GLU A 385 -0.97 -22.76 26.09
C GLU A 385 -1.60 -23.21 24.77
N ASN A 386 -1.47 -22.40 23.72
CA ASN A 386 -2.08 -22.64 22.41
C ASN A 386 -0.99 -22.56 21.32
N PRO A 387 -0.14 -23.60 21.18
CA PRO A 387 1.09 -23.53 20.39
C PRO A 387 0.90 -23.62 18.86
N SER A 388 -0.30 -23.96 18.41
CA SER A 388 -0.68 -24.05 17.01
C SER A 388 -2.12 -23.59 16.81
N GLU A 389 -2.48 -23.34 15.56
CA GLU A 389 -3.83 -22.95 15.15
C GLU A 389 -4.18 -23.63 13.83
N GLU A 390 -5.40 -24.17 13.75
CA GLU A 390 -5.98 -24.66 12.50
C GLU A 390 -6.77 -23.53 11.85
N ILE A 391 -6.40 -23.16 10.63
CA ILE A 391 -7.06 -22.12 9.83
C ILE A 391 -7.82 -22.74 8.66
N LEU A 392 -8.92 -22.11 8.26
CA LEU A 392 -9.68 -22.46 7.06
C LEU A 392 -9.44 -21.42 5.97
N LEU A 393 -9.05 -21.90 4.81
CA LEU A 393 -8.87 -21.13 3.58
C LEU A 393 -9.97 -21.55 2.61
N GLN A 394 -10.58 -20.59 1.91
CA GLN A 394 -11.58 -20.88 0.89
C GLN A 394 -11.22 -20.18 -0.42
N THR A 395 -11.55 -20.83 -1.53
CA THR A 395 -11.53 -20.21 -2.86
C THR A 395 -12.86 -20.43 -3.55
N LEU A 396 -13.36 -19.40 -4.22
CA LEU A 396 -14.63 -19.41 -4.94
C LEU A 396 -14.39 -19.02 -6.39
N ARG A 397 -14.97 -19.76 -7.33
CA ARG A 397 -15.03 -19.44 -8.75
C ARG A 397 -16.42 -18.93 -9.13
N ILE A 398 -16.44 -17.82 -9.87
CA ILE A 398 -17.62 -17.29 -10.56
C ILE A 398 -17.17 -16.99 -12.00
N GLY A 399 -17.40 -17.92 -12.93
CA GLY A 399 -16.91 -17.78 -14.30
C GLY A 399 -15.37 -17.70 -14.35
N ASP A 400 -14.87 -16.56 -14.82
CA ASP A 400 -13.43 -16.24 -14.90
C ASP A 400 -12.94 -15.35 -13.74
N LEU A 401 -13.81 -15.04 -12.79
CA LEU A 401 -13.49 -14.43 -11.51
C LEU A 401 -13.19 -15.51 -10.46
N ALA A 402 -12.16 -15.27 -9.65
CA ALA A 402 -11.94 -15.99 -8.41
C ALA A 402 -11.94 -15.07 -7.17
N LEU A 403 -12.42 -15.60 -6.06
CA LEU A 403 -12.25 -15.01 -4.73
C LEU A 403 -11.36 -15.93 -3.90
N THR A 404 -10.42 -15.36 -3.15
CA THR A 404 -9.69 -16.04 -2.08
C THR A 404 -10.15 -15.49 -0.74
N ALA A 405 -10.26 -16.36 0.26
CA ALA A 405 -10.71 -16.00 1.60
C ALA A 405 -9.77 -16.61 2.64
N LEU A 406 -9.30 -15.75 3.54
CA LEU A 406 -8.32 -16.11 4.56
C LEU A 406 -8.64 -15.43 5.90
N PRO A 407 -8.40 -16.10 7.04
CA PRO A 407 -8.85 -15.64 8.36
C PRO A 407 -7.90 -14.63 9.00
N ASN A 408 -7.07 -13.96 8.23
CA ASN A 408 -5.96 -13.14 8.74
C ASN A 408 -6.15 -11.64 8.42
N GLU A 409 -5.33 -10.80 9.03
CA GLU A 409 -5.06 -9.43 8.55
C GLU A 409 -3.84 -9.48 7.63
N VAL A 410 -4.01 -9.10 6.37
CA VAL A 410 -3.14 -9.52 5.27
C VAL A 410 -2.43 -8.31 4.68
N TYR A 411 -1.12 -8.44 4.45
CA TYR A 411 -0.36 -7.37 3.83
C TYR A 411 -0.70 -7.25 2.35
N ALA A 412 -0.65 -6.04 1.82
CA ALA A 412 -0.93 -5.78 0.41
C ALA A 412 -0.10 -6.66 -0.53
N ILE A 413 1.20 -6.84 -0.24
CA ILE A 413 2.08 -7.65 -1.08
C ILE A 413 1.65 -9.12 -1.16
N THR A 414 1.04 -9.67 -0.11
CA THR A 414 0.50 -11.04 -0.12
C THR A 414 -0.70 -11.14 -1.03
N GLY A 415 -1.60 -10.15 -1.00
CA GLY A 415 -2.71 -10.06 -1.95
C GLY A 415 -2.24 -9.96 -3.40
N LEU A 416 -1.20 -9.15 -3.66
CA LEU A 416 -0.59 -9.00 -4.97
C LEU A 416 0.09 -10.29 -5.47
N LYS A 417 0.72 -11.09 -4.58
CA LYS A 417 1.24 -12.43 -4.93
C LYS A 417 0.15 -13.35 -5.45
N LEU A 418 -1.01 -13.37 -4.78
CA LEU A 418 -2.16 -14.19 -5.18
C LEU A 418 -2.71 -13.73 -6.55
N LYS A 419 -2.93 -12.42 -6.72
CA LYS A 419 -3.43 -11.85 -8.00
C LYS A 419 -2.48 -12.14 -9.16
N ALA A 420 -1.18 -11.87 -8.99
CA ALA A 420 -0.17 -12.02 -10.03
C ALA A 420 0.02 -13.47 -10.51
N ARG A 421 -0.30 -14.46 -9.65
CA ARG A 421 -0.09 -15.88 -9.94
C ARG A 421 -1.40 -16.64 -10.17
N SER A 422 -2.55 -16.07 -9.82
CA SER A 422 -3.84 -16.72 -10.03
C SER A 422 -4.01 -17.20 -11.48
N PRO A 423 -4.53 -18.41 -11.73
CA PRO A 423 -4.88 -18.88 -13.08
C PRO A 423 -6.13 -18.18 -13.65
N PHE A 424 -6.87 -17.43 -12.83
CA PHE A 424 -8.02 -16.65 -13.24
C PHE A 424 -7.61 -15.27 -13.76
N GLU A 425 -8.42 -14.70 -14.65
CA GLU A 425 -8.18 -13.35 -15.16
C GLU A 425 -8.29 -12.32 -14.05
N THR A 426 -9.37 -12.42 -13.26
CA THR A 426 -9.70 -11.53 -12.15
C THR A 426 -9.60 -12.29 -10.83
N THR A 427 -8.97 -11.71 -9.81
CA THR A 427 -8.90 -12.32 -8.48
C THR A 427 -9.07 -11.28 -7.39
N ILE A 428 -10.01 -11.54 -6.49
CA ILE A 428 -10.33 -10.70 -5.33
C ILE A 428 -9.90 -11.44 -4.06
N ASN A 429 -9.26 -10.76 -3.13
CA ASN A 429 -8.82 -11.34 -1.86
C ASN A 429 -9.67 -10.77 -0.71
N LEU A 430 -10.23 -11.65 0.11
CA LEU A 430 -11.06 -11.30 1.26
C LEU A 430 -10.30 -11.71 2.52
N GLU A 431 -9.78 -10.72 3.24
CA GLU A 431 -9.17 -10.97 4.54
C GLU A 431 -10.24 -11.13 5.63
N LEU A 432 -9.84 -11.55 6.83
CA LEU A 432 -10.75 -11.76 7.99
C LEU A 432 -12.00 -12.58 7.66
N SER A 433 -11.80 -13.66 6.92
CA SER A 433 -12.86 -14.56 6.46
C SER A 433 -12.79 -15.91 7.16
N ASN A 434 -13.93 -16.38 7.68
CA ASN A 434 -14.13 -17.64 8.41
C ASN A 434 -13.26 -17.79 9.68
N GLY A 435 -12.68 -16.71 10.16
CA GLY A 435 -11.83 -16.71 11.35
C GLY A 435 -11.07 -15.39 11.52
N ALA A 436 -10.30 -15.33 12.60
CA ALA A 436 -9.51 -14.18 13.01
C ALA A 436 -8.18 -14.66 13.64
N SER A 437 -7.26 -15.11 12.79
CA SER A 437 -5.96 -15.69 13.12
C SER A 437 -4.81 -14.66 13.06
N GLY A 438 -5.14 -13.37 13.19
CA GLY A 438 -4.20 -12.27 13.30
C GLY A 438 -3.44 -11.92 12.01
N TYR A 439 -2.45 -11.04 12.13
CA TYR A 439 -1.58 -10.62 11.03
C TYR A 439 -0.73 -11.76 10.48
N ILE A 440 -0.56 -11.77 9.15
CA ILE A 440 0.40 -12.63 8.44
C ILE A 440 1.45 -11.79 7.67
N PRO A 441 2.43 -11.18 8.36
CA PRO A 441 3.53 -10.52 7.67
C PRO A 441 4.29 -11.55 6.80
N PRO A 442 4.67 -11.18 5.58
CA PRO A 442 5.66 -11.94 4.82
C PRO A 442 6.97 -12.14 5.61
N PRO A 443 7.75 -13.20 5.33
CA PRO A 443 8.94 -13.55 6.11
C PRO A 443 9.94 -12.39 6.32
N GLU A 444 10.20 -11.59 5.29
CA GLU A 444 11.12 -10.45 5.35
C GLU A 444 10.63 -9.34 6.29
N GLN A 445 9.31 -9.20 6.46
CA GLN A 445 8.72 -8.20 7.33
C GLN A 445 8.96 -8.50 8.81
N HIS A 446 9.17 -9.77 9.18
CA HIS A 446 9.52 -10.15 10.55
C HIS A 446 10.86 -9.58 11.00
N ALA A 447 11.86 -9.54 10.10
CA ALA A 447 13.17 -8.97 10.40
C ALA A 447 13.11 -7.44 10.61
N LEU A 448 12.08 -6.78 10.09
CA LEU A 448 11.81 -5.36 10.32
C LEU A 448 11.13 -5.09 11.68
N GLY A 449 10.62 -6.11 12.38
CA GLY A 449 9.95 -5.94 13.67
C GLY A 449 8.68 -5.08 13.61
N GLY A 450 8.31 -4.48 14.75
CA GLY A 450 7.12 -3.62 14.85
C GLY A 450 5.81 -4.35 15.14
N TYR A 451 4.75 -3.58 15.36
CA TYR A 451 3.48 -4.04 15.95
C TYR A 451 2.93 -5.34 15.36
N THR A 452 2.81 -5.40 14.04
CA THR A 452 2.26 -6.52 13.27
C THR A 452 3.12 -7.80 13.31
N THR A 453 4.29 -7.77 13.96
CA THR A 453 5.23 -8.89 14.06
C THR A 453 5.48 -9.36 15.49
N TRP A 454 5.03 -8.60 16.49
CA TRP A 454 5.20 -8.96 17.89
C TRP A 454 4.32 -10.15 18.23
N PRO A 455 4.87 -11.27 18.73
CA PRO A 455 4.07 -12.46 19.03
C PRO A 455 2.91 -12.15 19.97
N ALA A 456 1.69 -12.30 19.46
CA ALA A 456 0.41 -12.24 20.16
C ALA A 456 -0.62 -13.11 19.42
N ARG A 457 -1.78 -13.41 19.99
CA ARG A 457 -2.89 -14.08 19.28
C ARG A 457 -3.20 -13.38 17.95
N THR A 458 -3.11 -12.04 17.92
CA THR A 458 -3.34 -11.21 16.74
C THR A 458 -2.15 -11.09 15.80
N ALA A 459 -1.00 -11.72 16.06
CA ALA A 459 0.19 -11.70 15.19
C ALA A 459 1.14 -12.86 15.54
N GLY A 460 0.59 -14.06 15.73
CA GLY A 460 1.26 -15.14 16.48
C GLY A 460 1.79 -16.28 15.63
N LEU A 461 1.28 -16.45 14.41
CA LEU A 461 1.63 -17.55 13.52
C LEU A 461 3.14 -17.57 13.19
N GLU A 462 3.67 -18.72 12.79
CA GLU A 462 5.09 -18.89 12.44
C GLU A 462 5.53 -17.97 11.28
N VAL A 463 6.83 -17.67 11.18
CA VAL A 463 7.39 -16.77 10.15
C VAL A 463 7.05 -17.24 8.72
N GLN A 464 6.92 -18.55 8.52
CA GLN A 464 6.60 -19.17 7.23
C GLN A 464 5.08 -19.38 7.02
N ALA A 465 4.22 -18.75 7.83
CA ALA A 465 2.77 -18.87 7.68
C ALA A 465 2.29 -18.30 6.34
N GLU A 466 2.75 -17.11 5.96
CA GLU A 466 2.31 -16.43 4.73
C GLU A 466 2.63 -17.24 3.46
N PRO A 467 3.86 -17.76 3.24
CA PRO A 467 4.15 -18.58 2.07
C PRO A 467 3.30 -19.86 1.99
N LYS A 468 3.02 -20.51 3.15
CA LYS A 468 2.18 -21.71 3.19
C LYS A 468 0.72 -21.42 2.84
N ILE A 469 0.19 -20.28 3.31
CA ILE A 469 -1.16 -19.83 2.97
C ILE A 469 -1.27 -19.49 1.49
N VAL A 470 -0.31 -18.74 0.95
CA VAL A 470 -0.26 -18.39 -0.48
C VAL A 470 -0.23 -19.66 -1.33
N GLU A 471 0.60 -20.63 -0.97
CA GLU A 471 0.68 -21.90 -1.69
C GLU A 471 -0.63 -22.69 -1.65
N ALA A 472 -1.26 -22.81 -0.48
CA ALA A 472 -2.53 -23.51 -0.34
C ALA A 472 -3.65 -22.87 -1.16
N LEU A 473 -3.73 -21.53 -1.17
CA LEU A 473 -4.71 -20.80 -1.98
C LEU A 473 -4.43 -20.92 -3.48
N LEU A 474 -3.17 -20.81 -3.94
CA LEU A 474 -2.84 -20.97 -5.36
C LEU A 474 -3.14 -22.39 -5.84
N SER A 475 -2.79 -23.42 -5.07
CA SER A 475 -3.15 -24.82 -5.36
C SER A 475 -4.66 -25.03 -5.47
N SER A 476 -5.43 -24.35 -4.60
CA SER A 476 -6.90 -24.37 -4.62
C SER A 476 -7.45 -23.70 -5.89
N LEU A 477 -6.88 -22.56 -6.30
CA LEU A 477 -7.24 -21.88 -7.55
C LEU A 477 -6.89 -22.70 -8.80
N GLU A 478 -5.74 -23.37 -8.81
CA GLU A 478 -5.35 -24.30 -9.89
C GLU A 478 -6.36 -25.44 -10.00
N SER A 479 -6.80 -25.99 -8.87
CA SER A 479 -7.83 -27.05 -8.84
C SER A 479 -9.18 -26.54 -9.38
N LEU A 480 -9.62 -25.34 -9.01
CA LEU A 480 -10.90 -24.76 -9.48
C LEU A 480 -10.89 -24.33 -10.95
N SER A 481 -9.73 -23.93 -11.47
CA SER A 481 -9.57 -23.46 -12.85
C SER A 481 -9.20 -24.57 -13.84
N GLU A 482 -8.68 -25.70 -13.33
CA GLU A 482 -8.03 -26.77 -14.10
C GLU A 482 -6.85 -26.26 -14.96
N LYS A 483 -6.26 -25.14 -14.55
CA LYS A 483 -5.12 -24.48 -15.22
C LYS A 483 -3.98 -24.28 -14.22
N PRO A 484 -2.72 -24.36 -14.66
CA PRO A 484 -1.60 -24.01 -13.82
C PRO A 484 -1.62 -22.51 -13.49
N ARG A 485 -1.07 -22.13 -12.34
CA ARG A 485 -0.86 -20.74 -11.95
C ARG A 485 -0.04 -19.99 -13.00
N ARG A 486 -0.32 -18.70 -13.19
CA ARG A 486 0.43 -17.83 -14.09
C ARG A 486 1.82 -17.56 -13.52
N GLN A 487 2.78 -17.36 -14.41
CA GLN A 487 4.03 -16.69 -14.02
C GLN A 487 3.75 -15.19 -13.85
N ALA A 488 4.35 -14.59 -12.82
CA ALA A 488 4.26 -13.15 -12.63
C ALA A 488 4.84 -12.43 -13.86
N ALA A 489 4.01 -11.59 -14.49
CA ALA A 489 4.32 -10.91 -15.73
C ALA A 489 5.56 -10.01 -15.57
N LEU A 490 6.43 -10.03 -16.59
CA LEU A 490 7.51 -9.07 -16.75
C LEU A 490 7.06 -8.00 -17.73
N HIS A 491 7.00 -6.76 -17.26
CA HIS A 491 6.63 -5.63 -18.11
C HIS A 491 7.89 -4.88 -18.55
N HIS A 492 8.25 -4.96 -19.83
CA HIS A 492 9.44 -4.32 -20.39
C HIS A 492 9.05 -3.05 -21.16
N GLY A 493 9.32 -1.89 -20.56
CA GLY A 493 9.30 -0.60 -21.24
C GLY A 493 10.53 -0.40 -22.15
N ASP A 494 10.70 0.83 -22.64
CA ASP A 494 11.80 1.21 -23.54
C ASP A 494 13.19 0.97 -22.92
N TYR A 495 13.35 1.26 -21.62
CA TYR A 495 14.65 1.16 -20.93
C TYR A 495 15.09 -0.31 -20.75
N PRO A 496 14.28 -1.24 -20.19
CA PRO A 496 14.67 -2.64 -20.11
C PRO A 496 14.94 -3.29 -21.47
N LYS A 497 14.17 -2.93 -22.49
CA LYS A 497 14.42 -3.39 -23.87
C LYS A 497 15.81 -2.95 -24.37
N ALA A 498 16.20 -1.71 -24.09
CA ALA A 498 17.52 -1.19 -24.46
C ALA A 498 18.66 -1.88 -23.69
N ILE A 499 18.46 -2.17 -22.40
CA ILE A 499 19.44 -2.94 -21.61
C ILE A 499 19.58 -4.35 -22.18
N LEU A 500 18.49 -5.07 -22.41
CA LEU A 500 18.50 -6.43 -22.96
C LEU A 500 19.16 -6.49 -24.36
N ALA A 501 18.96 -5.46 -25.19
CA ALA A 501 19.62 -5.35 -26.49
C ALA A 501 21.15 -5.25 -26.39
N LYS A 502 21.68 -4.75 -25.25
CA LYS A 502 23.13 -4.74 -24.95
C LYS A 502 23.67 -6.09 -24.47
N LYS A 503 22.84 -7.14 -24.41
CA LYS A 503 23.19 -8.52 -24.02
C LYS A 503 23.89 -8.57 -22.65
N PRO A 504 23.19 -8.17 -21.57
CA PRO A 504 23.75 -8.17 -20.24
C PRO A 504 24.11 -9.60 -19.81
N LEU A 505 25.18 -9.72 -19.03
CA LEU A 505 25.58 -10.98 -18.38
C LEU A 505 24.60 -11.38 -17.27
N ALA A 506 24.02 -10.39 -16.60
CA ALA A 506 22.92 -10.52 -15.65
C ALA A 506 22.15 -9.19 -15.61
N TYR A 507 20.84 -9.26 -15.42
CA TYR A 507 19.96 -8.09 -15.35
C TYR A 507 18.80 -8.30 -14.38
N TRP A 508 18.83 -7.62 -13.24
CA TRP A 508 17.77 -7.64 -12.25
C TRP A 508 16.90 -6.40 -12.37
N ARG A 509 15.61 -6.63 -12.61
CA ARG A 509 14.59 -5.58 -12.54
C ARG A 509 14.30 -5.14 -11.10
N CYS A 510 14.65 -5.96 -10.09
CA CYS A 510 14.38 -5.67 -8.67
C CYS A 510 12.88 -5.48 -8.35
N ASP A 511 11.99 -6.02 -9.17
CA ASP A 511 10.53 -5.93 -9.08
C ASP A 511 9.90 -7.20 -8.49
N ASP A 512 10.68 -8.03 -7.79
CA ASP A 512 10.20 -9.31 -7.27
C ASP A 512 9.27 -9.14 -6.06
N LEU A 513 8.24 -9.98 -5.99
CA LEU A 513 7.28 -10.04 -4.87
C LEU A 513 7.78 -10.89 -3.70
N ASP A 514 8.76 -11.76 -3.93
CA ASP A 514 9.22 -12.79 -2.98
C ASP A 514 10.74 -12.84 -2.80
N GLY A 515 11.46 -11.81 -3.27
CA GLY A 515 12.90 -11.70 -3.08
C GLY A 515 13.73 -12.68 -3.91
N SER A 516 13.16 -13.23 -4.98
CA SER A 516 13.88 -14.14 -5.89
C SER A 516 15.02 -13.47 -6.67
N LEU A 517 15.03 -12.13 -6.80
CA LEU A 517 16.01 -11.38 -7.60
C LEU A 517 16.19 -11.98 -8.99
N ARG A 518 15.06 -12.13 -9.69
CA ARG A 518 15.02 -12.83 -10.98
C ARG A 518 15.90 -12.11 -12.01
N ASP A 519 16.75 -12.88 -12.66
CA ASP A 519 17.53 -12.41 -13.80
C ASP A 519 16.67 -12.44 -15.07
N SER A 520 16.48 -11.27 -15.65
CA SER A 520 15.76 -11.07 -16.91
C SER A 520 16.64 -11.27 -18.14
N SER A 521 17.94 -11.50 -17.95
CA SER A 521 18.85 -11.92 -19.02
C SER A 521 18.63 -13.39 -19.42
N PRO A 522 19.12 -13.84 -20.60
CA PRO A 522 19.08 -15.25 -20.98
C PRO A 522 19.94 -16.18 -20.11
N HIS A 523 20.76 -15.65 -19.20
CA HIS A 523 21.73 -16.43 -18.42
C HIS A 523 21.19 -16.92 -17.07
N ASN A 524 20.07 -16.38 -16.60
CA ASN A 524 19.38 -16.79 -15.37
C ASN A 524 20.31 -16.86 -14.13
N LEU A 525 21.04 -15.77 -13.86
CA LEU A 525 21.93 -15.61 -12.69
C LEU A 525 21.22 -14.82 -11.57
N PRO A 526 20.47 -15.49 -10.66
CA PRO A 526 19.76 -14.79 -9.59
C PRO A 526 20.71 -14.19 -8.55
N GLY A 527 20.26 -13.09 -7.93
CA GLY A 527 20.97 -12.47 -6.82
C GLY A 527 20.76 -13.18 -5.48
N LYS A 528 21.70 -12.98 -4.56
CA LYS A 528 21.59 -13.39 -3.15
C LYS A 528 21.37 -12.18 -2.26
N ILE A 529 20.25 -12.20 -1.53
CA ILE A 529 19.93 -11.21 -0.49
C ILE A 529 20.57 -11.64 0.83
N THR A 530 21.20 -10.71 1.53
CA THR A 530 21.68 -10.89 2.92
C THR A 530 21.20 -9.75 3.80
N GLY A 531 20.75 -10.05 5.02
CA GLY A 531 20.21 -9.05 5.93
C GLY A 531 18.76 -8.66 5.63
N THR A 532 18.36 -7.46 6.04
CA THR A 532 16.96 -7.02 6.01
C THR A 532 16.65 -6.15 4.80
N VAL A 533 15.61 -6.50 4.06
CA VAL A 533 15.11 -5.80 2.88
C VAL A 533 13.58 -5.70 2.89
N ALA A 534 13.02 -4.90 1.99
CA ALA A 534 11.59 -4.85 1.69
C ALA A 534 11.38 -4.88 0.18
N TYR A 535 10.33 -5.59 -0.25
CA TYR A 535 10.08 -5.89 -1.66
C TYR A 535 9.01 -4.99 -2.28
N TYR A 536 9.03 -4.95 -3.62
CA TYR A 536 7.94 -4.43 -4.44
C TYR A 536 7.53 -2.97 -4.15
N LEU A 537 8.47 -2.13 -3.70
CA LEU A 537 8.19 -0.71 -3.43
C LEU A 537 8.25 0.13 -4.71
N ASP A 538 7.71 1.36 -4.69
CA ASP A 538 7.77 2.25 -5.86
C ASP A 538 9.20 2.40 -6.42
N GLY A 539 9.37 2.06 -7.70
CA GLY A 539 10.58 2.32 -8.49
C GLY A 539 10.66 3.77 -8.99
N PRO A 540 11.59 4.11 -9.90
CA PRO A 540 11.55 5.37 -10.62
C PRO A 540 10.27 5.52 -11.44
N ASP A 541 9.62 6.67 -11.30
CA ASP A 541 8.32 6.97 -11.93
C ASP A 541 8.51 7.40 -13.39
N SER A 542 8.43 6.42 -14.30
CA SER A 542 8.47 6.65 -15.74
C SER A 542 7.91 5.43 -16.50
N PRO A 543 7.11 5.64 -17.56
CA PRO A 543 6.64 4.55 -18.41
C PRO A 543 7.77 3.87 -19.19
N ALA A 544 8.98 4.46 -19.21
CA ALA A 544 10.14 3.84 -19.84
C ALA A 544 10.54 2.50 -19.18
N PHE A 545 10.18 2.27 -17.92
CA PHE A 545 10.54 1.04 -17.21
C PHE A 545 9.51 -0.08 -17.43
N SER A 546 8.23 0.19 -17.21
CA SER A 546 7.19 -0.85 -17.20
C SER A 546 5.96 -0.54 -18.08
N GLY A 547 6.07 0.42 -19.00
CA GLY A 547 4.98 0.81 -19.89
C GLY A 547 3.84 1.46 -19.11
N ASP A 548 2.61 0.95 -19.30
CA ASP A 548 1.41 1.43 -18.59
C ASP A 548 1.30 0.86 -17.16
N HIS A 549 2.21 -0.04 -16.76
CA HIS A 549 2.27 -0.62 -15.44
C HIS A 549 3.20 0.15 -14.51
N SER A 550 2.95 0.06 -13.20
CA SER A 550 3.84 0.62 -12.18
C SER A 550 5.19 -0.09 -12.18
N ASN A 551 6.27 0.68 -12.01
CA ASN A 551 7.60 0.15 -11.83
C ASN A 551 7.92 -0.04 -10.33
N HIS A 552 8.64 -1.11 -10.00
CA HIS A 552 8.89 -1.52 -8.62
C HIS A 552 10.38 -1.78 -8.37
N ALA A 553 10.78 -1.61 -7.11
CA ALA A 553 12.17 -1.66 -6.68
C ALA A 553 12.35 -2.39 -5.34
N LEU A 554 13.57 -2.84 -5.11
CA LEU A 554 14.02 -3.44 -3.85
C LEU A 554 14.49 -2.35 -2.89
N GLN A 555 14.04 -2.39 -1.63
CA GLN A 555 14.53 -1.53 -0.57
C GLN A 555 15.51 -2.27 0.34
N LEU A 556 16.71 -1.72 0.48
CA LEU A 556 17.69 -2.12 1.48
C LEU A 556 17.34 -1.46 2.82
N ALA A 557 17.27 -2.25 3.90
CA ALA A 557 16.95 -1.78 5.25
C ALA A 557 17.92 -2.36 6.29
N GLY A 558 19.22 -2.28 5.99
CA GLY A 558 20.30 -2.95 6.71
C GLY A 558 20.83 -4.21 6.00
N GLY A 559 20.17 -4.62 4.91
CA GLY A 559 20.64 -5.69 4.02
C GLY A 559 21.39 -5.20 2.78
N ASN A 560 21.91 -6.16 2.02
CA ASN A 560 22.57 -5.99 0.73
C ASN A 560 22.18 -7.13 -0.22
N VAL A 561 22.52 -6.96 -1.50
CA VAL A 561 22.34 -7.98 -2.53
C VAL A 561 23.67 -8.27 -3.19
N SER A 562 23.90 -9.52 -3.58
CA SER A 562 25.18 -9.94 -4.16
C SER A 562 25.01 -10.95 -5.28
N ALA A 563 25.95 -10.97 -6.22
CA ALA A 563 26.08 -12.04 -7.21
C ALA A 563 27.49 -12.17 -7.76
N THR A 564 27.78 -13.36 -8.26
CA THR A 564 29.01 -13.66 -8.99
C THR A 564 28.76 -13.46 -10.47
N VAL A 565 29.32 -12.39 -11.05
CA VAL A 565 29.19 -12.07 -12.47
C VAL A 565 30.59 -11.90 -13.06
N PRO A 566 31.23 -12.99 -13.51
CA PRO A 566 32.54 -12.92 -14.14
C PRO A 566 32.48 -12.12 -15.44
N ASP A 567 33.61 -11.59 -15.88
CA ASP A 567 33.77 -10.85 -17.15
C ASP A 567 32.99 -9.55 -17.32
N ALA A 568 32.20 -9.13 -16.32
CA ALA A 568 31.54 -7.83 -16.34
C ALA A 568 32.53 -6.69 -16.53
N ARG A 569 32.30 -5.88 -17.57
CA ARG A 569 33.08 -4.67 -17.87
C ARG A 569 32.35 -3.41 -17.45
N SER A 570 31.02 -3.47 -17.35
CA SER A 570 30.22 -2.38 -16.81
C SER A 570 29.14 -2.88 -15.87
N LEU A 571 28.75 -2.02 -14.93
CA LEU A 571 27.59 -2.17 -14.06
C LEU A 571 26.75 -0.89 -14.20
N SER A 572 25.46 -1.02 -14.49
CA SER A 572 24.50 0.09 -14.58
C SER A 572 23.32 -0.19 -13.65
N PHE A 573 22.89 0.78 -12.85
CA PHE A 573 21.72 0.63 -11.98
C PHE A 573 21.16 1.98 -11.53
N PHE A 574 19.92 1.99 -11.07
CA PHE A 574 19.34 3.13 -10.36
C PHE A 574 19.42 2.89 -8.86
N PHE A 575 19.67 3.97 -8.13
CA PHE A 575 19.58 3.96 -6.68
C PHE A 575 18.80 5.16 -6.16
N TRP A 576 18.14 4.95 -5.02
CA TRP A 576 17.43 5.98 -4.28
C TRP A 576 18.01 6.02 -2.87
N ASN A 577 18.64 7.14 -2.50
CA ASN A 577 19.26 7.26 -1.18
C ASN A 577 18.22 7.62 -0.09
N GLY A 578 18.10 6.78 0.95
CA GLY A 578 17.19 6.98 2.07
C GLY A 578 17.81 7.70 3.27
N MET A 579 19.14 7.88 3.29
CA MET A 579 19.90 8.40 4.42
C MET A 579 20.52 9.76 4.15
N GLU A 580 20.30 10.70 5.07
CA GLU A 580 20.91 12.03 4.99
C GLU A 580 22.39 11.97 5.38
N GLN A 581 23.21 12.73 4.66
CA GLN A 581 24.67 12.80 4.85
C GLN A 581 25.12 13.24 6.25
N SER A 582 24.24 13.90 6.99
CA SER A 582 24.49 14.42 8.35
C SER A 582 24.29 13.36 9.44
N VAL A 583 23.74 12.18 9.11
CA VAL A 583 23.35 11.18 10.12
C VAL A 583 24.52 10.29 10.55
N ARG A 584 25.35 9.85 9.59
CA ARG A 584 26.43 8.88 9.79
C ARG A 584 27.76 9.41 9.25
N ASP A 585 28.86 8.79 9.67
CA ASP A 585 30.19 9.12 9.18
C ASP A 585 30.38 8.72 7.71
N ASN A 586 29.85 7.55 7.35
CA ASN A 586 29.59 7.11 5.97
C ASN A 586 28.06 7.04 5.79
N THR A 587 27.52 7.70 4.77
CA THR A 587 26.07 7.66 4.51
C THR A 587 25.61 6.25 4.19
N GLY A 588 26.35 5.58 3.30
CA GLY A 588 26.17 4.17 3.01
C GLY A 588 26.89 3.71 1.74
N ASP A 589 27.04 2.41 1.64
CA ASP A 589 27.73 1.68 0.59
C ASP A 589 26.79 1.47 -0.61
N LEU A 590 27.32 1.68 -1.81
CA LEU A 590 26.61 1.46 -3.08
C LEU A 590 27.11 0.18 -3.74
N VAL A 591 28.43 0.04 -3.91
CA VAL A 591 29.06 -1.12 -4.55
C VAL A 591 30.30 -1.52 -3.78
N LEU A 592 30.40 -2.81 -3.46
CA LEU A 592 31.58 -3.44 -2.86
C LEU A 592 31.95 -4.67 -3.69
N LEU A 593 33.20 -4.76 -4.14
CA LEU A 593 33.74 -5.94 -4.84
C LEU A 593 34.66 -6.75 -3.91
N ASP A 594 35.58 -6.04 -3.25
CA ASP A 594 36.54 -6.54 -2.28
C ASP A 594 37.04 -5.37 -1.41
N ASP A 595 37.97 -5.64 -0.48
CA ASP A 595 38.53 -4.62 0.42
C ASP A 595 39.29 -3.48 -0.30
N THR A 596 39.63 -3.70 -1.56
CA THR A 596 40.37 -2.76 -2.41
C THR A 596 39.47 -1.95 -3.32
N PHE A 597 38.20 -2.34 -3.53
CA PHE A 597 37.27 -1.60 -4.37
C PHE A 597 35.92 -1.37 -3.69
N HIS A 598 35.65 -0.11 -3.36
CA HIS A 598 34.49 0.29 -2.57
C HIS A 598 33.96 1.65 -3.01
N LEU A 599 32.71 1.69 -3.47
CA LEU A 599 31.97 2.89 -3.86
C LEU A 599 30.86 3.18 -2.85
N ARG A 600 30.85 4.38 -2.30
CA ARG A 600 29.93 4.81 -1.23
C ARG A 600 29.49 6.26 -1.40
N ILE A 601 28.51 6.69 -0.61
CA ILE A 601 28.10 8.09 -0.46
C ILE A 601 28.79 8.68 0.77
N GLY A 602 29.47 9.81 0.61
CA GLY A 602 30.14 10.51 1.68
C GLY A 602 29.20 10.93 2.80
N GLY A 603 29.64 10.84 4.05
CA GLY A 603 28.90 11.25 5.25
C GLY A 603 29.63 12.32 6.06
N LYS A 604 29.32 12.43 7.36
CA LYS A 604 29.89 13.43 8.27
C LYS A 604 31.42 13.46 8.27
N ALA A 605 32.07 12.29 8.22
CA ALA A 605 33.52 12.18 8.31
C ALA A 605 34.23 12.69 7.04
N ASP A 606 33.50 12.83 5.94
CA ASP A 606 34.04 13.27 4.65
C ASP A 606 34.00 14.81 4.47
N GLY A 607 33.52 15.55 5.48
CA GLY A 607 33.53 17.01 5.51
C GLY A 607 32.84 17.63 4.29
N LYS A 608 33.60 18.36 3.46
CA LYS A 608 33.08 19.00 2.23
C LYS A 608 32.59 18.01 1.17
N HIS A 609 32.95 16.73 1.29
CA HIS A 609 32.54 15.66 0.38
C HIS A 609 31.36 14.83 0.93
N ALA A 610 30.74 15.26 2.03
CA ALA A 610 29.45 14.72 2.45
C ALA A 610 28.43 14.84 1.30
N GLY A 611 27.66 13.78 1.04
CA GLY A 611 26.69 13.72 -0.06
C GLY A 611 27.27 13.48 -1.45
N HIS A 612 28.59 13.36 -1.59
CA HIS A 612 29.23 13.08 -2.87
C HIS A 612 29.59 11.61 -2.98
N LEU A 613 29.75 11.10 -4.21
CA LEU A 613 30.29 9.76 -4.42
C LEU A 613 31.75 9.71 -3.98
N ILE A 614 32.13 8.65 -3.26
CA ILE A 614 33.50 8.40 -2.83
C ILE A 614 33.88 7.00 -3.27
N LEU A 615 34.97 6.92 -4.04
CA LEU A 615 35.50 5.67 -4.55
C LEU A 615 36.88 5.40 -3.93
N LYS A 616 36.99 4.29 -3.22
CA LYS A 616 38.26 3.69 -2.81
C LYS A 616 38.66 2.65 -3.86
N SER A 617 39.89 2.76 -4.36
CA SER A 617 40.49 1.82 -5.31
C SER A 617 41.95 1.58 -4.96
N GLY A 618 42.25 0.40 -4.42
CA GLY A 618 43.50 0.13 -3.69
C GLY A 618 43.61 1.06 -2.48
N GLU A 619 44.73 1.78 -2.40
CA GLU A 619 44.97 2.81 -1.38
C GLU A 619 44.43 4.20 -1.76
N LYS A 620 44.03 4.39 -3.02
CA LYS A 620 43.59 5.69 -3.52
C LYS A 620 42.12 5.94 -3.22
N ILE A 621 41.83 7.10 -2.66
CA ILE A 621 40.46 7.61 -2.46
C ILE A 621 40.23 8.77 -3.41
N THR A 622 39.11 8.76 -4.14
CA THR A 622 38.72 9.82 -5.07
C THR A 622 37.26 10.22 -4.83
N HIS A 623 36.99 11.52 -4.95
CA HIS A 623 35.68 12.12 -4.63
C HIS A 623 35.03 12.69 -5.89
N GLY A 624 33.75 12.38 -6.08
CA GLY A 624 32.91 12.97 -7.10
C GLY A 624 32.67 14.46 -6.88
N GLY A 625 32.27 15.16 -7.94
CA GLY A 625 31.95 16.58 -7.94
C GLY A 625 30.47 16.88 -7.72
N THR A 626 29.59 15.88 -7.86
CA THR A 626 28.14 16.06 -7.76
C THR A 626 27.64 15.79 -6.35
N ASN A 627 26.91 16.76 -5.80
CA ASN A 627 26.21 16.60 -4.53
C ASN A 627 24.86 15.91 -4.75
N LEU A 628 24.68 14.72 -4.16
CA LEU A 628 23.50 13.89 -4.36
C LEU A 628 22.30 14.40 -3.57
N THR A 629 21.12 14.28 -4.17
CA THR A 629 19.87 14.57 -3.47
C THR A 629 19.38 13.39 -2.66
N LEU A 630 18.97 13.69 -1.43
CA LEU A 630 18.26 12.75 -0.59
C LEU A 630 16.90 12.39 -1.22
N ARG A 631 16.55 11.11 -1.22
CA ARG A 631 15.24 10.57 -1.66
C ARG A 631 14.85 10.88 -3.10
N HIS A 632 15.83 10.92 -4.00
CA HIS A 632 15.61 10.96 -5.44
C HIS A 632 16.33 9.80 -6.11
N TRP A 633 15.82 9.40 -7.26
CA TRP A 633 16.44 8.38 -8.10
C TRP A 633 17.62 8.98 -8.86
N HIS A 634 18.74 8.28 -8.82
CA HIS A 634 19.94 8.58 -9.59
C HIS A 634 20.33 7.35 -10.41
N HIS A 635 20.85 7.56 -11.62
CA HIS A 635 21.38 6.51 -12.48
C HIS A 635 22.91 6.47 -12.34
N LEU A 636 23.45 5.34 -11.90
CA LEU A 636 24.89 5.14 -11.76
C LEU A 636 25.37 4.10 -12.77
N SER A 637 26.45 4.41 -13.47
CA SER A 637 27.15 3.45 -14.32
C SER A 637 28.64 3.41 -14.00
N LEU A 638 29.14 2.22 -13.70
CA LEU A 638 30.55 1.89 -13.54
C LEU A 638 31.04 1.21 -14.84
N SER A 639 32.14 1.67 -15.42
CA SER A 639 32.67 1.13 -16.68
C SER A 639 34.18 0.98 -16.63
N VAL A 640 34.70 -0.19 -16.99
CA VAL A 640 36.12 -0.52 -17.00
C VAL A 640 36.57 -0.86 -18.41
N ASP A 641 37.31 0.04 -19.05
CA ASP A 641 37.96 -0.20 -20.33
C ASP A 641 39.41 -0.73 -20.15
N LYS A 642 40.19 -0.79 -21.23
CA LYS A 642 41.57 -1.33 -21.18
C LYS A 642 42.51 -0.51 -20.29
N SER A 643 42.27 0.79 -20.11
CA SER A 643 43.18 1.71 -19.44
C SER A 643 42.55 2.45 -18.26
N HIS A 644 41.23 2.59 -18.22
CA HIS A 644 40.53 3.40 -17.22
C HIS A 644 39.32 2.70 -16.60
N LEU A 645 39.02 3.10 -15.37
CA LEU A 645 37.71 3.02 -14.75
C LEU A 645 37.02 4.38 -14.89
N GLN A 646 35.77 4.38 -15.32
CA GLN A 646 34.93 5.57 -15.47
C GLN A 646 33.62 5.38 -14.69
N LEU A 647 33.23 6.40 -13.93
CA LEU A 647 31.90 6.51 -13.34
C LEU A 647 31.09 7.54 -14.12
N PHE A 648 29.84 7.20 -14.40
CA PHE A 648 28.84 8.11 -14.91
C PHE A 648 27.70 8.22 -13.90
N LEU A 649 27.27 9.45 -13.63
CA LEU A 649 26.12 9.76 -12.79
C LEU A 649 25.11 10.54 -13.62
N ASP A 650 23.86 10.07 -13.67
CA ASP A 650 22.76 10.68 -14.41
C ASP A 650 23.15 10.96 -15.88
N GLY A 651 23.85 9.99 -16.48
CA GLY A 651 24.35 10.04 -17.86
C GLY A 651 25.55 10.96 -18.11
N GLN A 652 26.11 11.59 -17.07
CA GLN A 652 27.26 12.49 -17.18
C GLN A 652 28.54 11.86 -16.58
N PRO A 653 29.74 12.15 -17.12
CA PRO A 653 31.00 11.72 -16.50
C PRO A 653 31.16 12.31 -15.09
N GLU A 654 31.46 11.46 -14.11
CA GLU A 654 31.58 11.85 -12.69
C GLU A 654 33.00 11.62 -12.17
N LEU A 655 33.59 10.44 -12.40
CA LEU A 655 34.97 10.12 -12.03
C LEU A 655 35.68 9.38 -13.16
N LYS A 656 36.99 9.60 -13.29
CA LYS A 656 37.87 8.85 -14.19
C LYS A 656 39.19 8.54 -13.50
N LEU A 657 39.55 7.26 -13.46
CA LEU A 657 40.75 6.75 -12.79
C LEU A 657 41.48 5.76 -13.69
N PRO A 658 42.80 5.54 -13.51
CA PRO A 658 43.48 4.41 -14.10
C PRO A 658 42.79 3.09 -13.75
N ARG A 659 42.81 2.13 -14.67
CA ARG A 659 42.18 0.82 -14.48
C ARG A 659 42.70 0.15 -13.19
N PRO A 660 41.81 -0.19 -12.24
CA PRO A 660 42.22 -0.88 -11.03
C PRO A 660 42.48 -2.36 -11.26
N LYS A 661 43.30 -2.96 -10.39
CA LYS A 661 43.40 -4.43 -10.26
C LYS A 661 42.19 -4.92 -9.48
N ILE A 662 41.09 -5.20 -10.17
CA ILE A 662 39.90 -5.83 -9.58
C ILE A 662 40.18 -7.33 -9.49
N LEU A 663 40.18 -7.87 -8.27
CA LEU A 663 40.49 -9.29 -8.02
C LEU A 663 39.22 -10.14 -7.87
N SER A 664 38.14 -9.53 -7.40
CA SER A 664 36.86 -10.20 -7.16
C SER A 664 35.91 -10.13 -8.36
N THR A 665 35.22 -11.23 -8.63
CA THR A 665 34.06 -11.31 -9.54
C THR A 665 32.73 -11.29 -8.77
N ASN A 666 32.78 -11.13 -7.45
CA ASN A 666 31.61 -11.06 -6.58
C ASN A 666 31.23 -9.60 -6.39
N TRP A 667 30.06 -9.24 -6.90
CA TRP A 667 29.48 -7.91 -6.77
C TRP A 667 28.55 -7.89 -5.59
N THR A 668 28.71 -6.91 -4.71
CA THR A 668 27.75 -6.61 -3.64
C THR A 668 27.21 -5.21 -3.87
N LEU A 669 25.90 -5.09 -4.00
CA LEU A 669 25.19 -3.82 -4.01
C LEU A 669 24.60 -3.56 -2.63
N GLY A 670 24.90 -2.39 -2.10
CA GLY A 670 24.97 -2.23 -0.67
C GLY A 670 26.30 -2.75 -0.11
N GLY A 671 26.39 -2.84 1.20
CA GLY A 671 27.57 -3.32 1.92
C GLY A 671 27.18 -3.65 3.35
N PRO A 672 28.14 -3.72 4.27
CA PRO A 672 27.85 -3.80 5.71
C PRO A 672 27.04 -2.61 6.21
N LEU A 673 27.16 -1.44 5.55
CA LEU A 673 26.41 -0.24 5.88
C LEU A 673 25.69 0.29 4.63
N PRO A 674 24.51 -0.25 4.25
CA PRO A 674 23.82 0.19 3.04
C PRO A 674 23.29 1.62 3.18
N ILE A 675 22.97 2.24 2.03
CA ILE A 675 22.33 3.57 1.92
C ILE A 675 20.90 3.65 2.51
N GLU A 676 20.43 2.58 3.15
CA GLU A 676 19.03 2.37 3.59
C GLU A 676 18.03 2.82 2.51
N GLY A 677 18.35 2.48 1.27
CA GLY A 677 17.77 3.05 0.07
C GLY A 677 17.21 1.98 -0.86
N ARG A 678 16.82 2.37 -2.08
CA ARG A 678 16.28 1.44 -3.08
C ARG A 678 17.25 1.20 -4.22
N LEU A 679 17.13 0.03 -4.81
CA LEU A 679 17.85 -0.39 -6.01
C LEU A 679 16.85 -0.80 -7.09
N ASP A 680 17.14 -0.43 -8.32
CA ASP A 680 16.34 -0.78 -9.50
C ASP A 680 17.23 -0.91 -10.75
N GLU A 681 16.78 -1.68 -11.74
CA GLU A 681 17.39 -1.91 -13.05
C GLU A 681 18.89 -2.22 -13.03
N VAL A 682 19.29 -3.21 -12.24
CA VAL A 682 20.68 -3.59 -12.05
C VAL A 682 21.17 -4.48 -13.18
N ALA A 683 22.06 -3.97 -14.04
CA ALA A 683 22.58 -4.68 -15.19
C ALA A 683 24.11 -4.74 -15.22
N TRP A 684 24.65 -5.94 -15.42
CA TRP A 684 26.07 -6.17 -15.72
C TRP A 684 26.26 -6.38 -17.22
N LEU A 685 27.16 -5.61 -17.84
CA LEU A 685 27.39 -5.64 -19.28
C LEU A 685 28.79 -6.19 -19.61
N PRO A 686 28.93 -6.99 -20.68
CA PRO A 686 30.21 -7.54 -21.10
C PRO A 686 31.13 -6.50 -21.76
N THR A 687 30.61 -5.33 -22.12
CA THR A 687 31.34 -4.25 -22.79
C THR A 687 31.47 -3.00 -21.92
N PRO A 688 32.59 -2.26 -22.01
CA PRO A 688 32.70 -0.93 -21.40
C PRO A 688 31.65 0.02 -21.99
N LEU A 689 31.01 0.83 -21.16
CA LEU A 689 30.14 1.94 -21.57
C LEU A 689 30.97 3.18 -21.94
N THR A 690 30.62 3.81 -23.06
CA THR A 690 31.12 5.15 -23.43
C THR A 690 30.28 6.26 -22.79
N VAL A 691 30.77 7.51 -22.88
CA VAL A 691 29.99 8.71 -22.47
C VAL A 691 28.64 8.75 -23.19
N ASN A 692 28.61 8.42 -24.49
CA ASN A 692 27.39 8.42 -25.28
C ASN A 692 26.43 7.30 -24.84
N ASP A 693 26.95 6.11 -24.53
CA ASP A 693 26.11 5.03 -24.00
C ASP A 693 25.45 5.43 -22.67
N ALA A 694 26.23 5.99 -21.73
CA ALA A 694 25.72 6.42 -20.44
C ALA A 694 24.65 7.50 -20.59
N LYS A 695 24.90 8.51 -21.43
CA LYS A 695 23.93 9.57 -21.74
C LYS A 695 22.66 9.02 -22.40
N GLN A 696 22.81 8.08 -23.33
CA GLN A 696 21.68 7.46 -24.02
C GLN A 696 20.81 6.65 -23.05
N LEU A 697 21.41 5.80 -22.22
CA LEU A 697 20.69 5.01 -21.22
C LEU A 697 19.91 5.93 -20.26
N TYR A 698 20.55 6.98 -19.73
CA TYR A 698 19.86 7.91 -18.85
C TYR A 698 18.71 8.65 -19.58
N THR A 699 18.94 9.12 -20.81
CA THR A 699 17.89 9.79 -21.61
C THR A 699 16.70 8.87 -21.87
N LEU A 700 16.96 7.58 -22.14
CA LEU A 700 15.93 6.56 -22.37
C LEU A 700 15.05 6.32 -21.15
N SER A 701 15.58 6.51 -19.94
CA SER A 701 14.80 6.38 -18.70
C SER A 701 13.65 7.40 -18.61
N LYS A 702 13.76 8.52 -19.36
CA LYS A 702 12.84 9.66 -19.32
C LYS A 702 12.63 10.22 -17.90
N LEU A 703 13.54 9.95 -16.97
CA LEU A 703 13.48 10.51 -15.63
C LEU A 703 13.80 12.00 -15.67
N THR A 704 13.06 12.75 -14.88
CA THR A 704 13.40 14.15 -14.62
C THR A 704 14.66 14.17 -13.77
N PRO A 705 15.69 14.96 -14.15
CA PRO A 705 16.89 15.09 -13.32
C PRO A 705 16.54 15.50 -11.90
N PRO A 706 17.21 14.91 -10.89
CA PRO A 706 17.00 15.28 -9.51
C PRO A 706 17.23 16.79 -9.33
N PRO A 707 16.44 17.46 -8.48
CA PRO A 707 16.63 18.88 -8.19
C PRO A 707 18.02 19.09 -7.59
N LYS A 708 18.63 20.27 -7.76
CA LYS A 708 19.88 20.56 -7.04
C LYS A 708 19.61 20.63 -5.53
N PRO A 709 20.46 20.05 -4.66
CA PRO A 709 20.32 20.19 -3.22
C PRO A 709 20.24 21.67 -2.83
N LEU A 710 19.33 22.01 -1.91
CA LEU A 710 19.24 23.37 -1.39
C LEU A 710 20.59 23.75 -0.75
N PRO A 711 21.11 24.97 -0.99
CA PRO A 711 22.32 25.42 -0.31
C PRO A 711 22.11 25.37 1.21
N PRO A 712 23.14 24.99 1.99
CA PRO A 712 23.03 24.95 3.45
C PRO A 712 22.55 26.30 3.96
N ARG A 713 21.53 26.28 4.84
CA ARG A 713 20.98 27.50 5.42
C ARG A 713 22.14 28.25 6.10
N PRO A 714 22.41 29.53 5.77
CA PRO A 714 23.50 30.25 6.41
C PRO A 714 23.30 30.22 7.92
N LYS A 715 24.35 29.90 8.67
CA LYS A 715 24.35 30.12 10.12
C LYS A 715 24.08 31.61 10.33
N GLN A 716 22.88 31.96 10.77
CA GLN A 716 22.60 33.31 11.22
C GLN A 716 23.29 33.50 12.57
N ASP A 717 24.48 34.10 12.56
CA ASP A 717 25.03 34.68 13.78
C ASP A 717 24.20 35.91 14.10
N ARG A 718 23.25 35.75 15.03
CA ARG A 718 22.39 36.84 15.47
C ARG A 718 23.24 37.71 16.39
N GLY A 719 23.98 38.66 15.80
CA GLY A 719 24.63 39.71 16.55
C GLY A 719 23.67 40.37 17.56
N SER A 720 24.23 40.96 18.61
CA SER A 720 23.47 41.62 19.68
C SER A 720 22.36 42.54 19.13
N THR A 721 21.09 42.28 19.51
CA THR A 721 19.95 43.17 19.18
C THR A 721 20.12 44.59 19.76
N LYS A 722 21.04 44.77 20.70
CA LYS A 722 21.41 46.06 21.29
C LYS A 722 22.00 47.00 20.24
N ASN A 723 22.91 46.51 19.39
CA ASN A 723 23.57 47.32 18.37
C ASN A 723 22.57 47.82 17.31
N TYR A 724 21.60 46.98 16.95
CA TYR A 724 20.51 47.37 16.06
C TYR A 724 19.67 48.50 16.67
N SER A 725 19.24 48.35 17.93
CA SER A 725 18.48 49.38 18.64
C SER A 725 19.24 50.70 18.77
N GLU A 726 20.54 50.65 19.12
CA GLU A 726 21.40 51.83 19.20
C GLU A 726 21.55 52.52 17.84
N THR A 727 21.72 51.75 16.76
CA THR A 727 21.82 52.28 15.39
C THR A 727 20.52 52.97 14.98
N ILE A 728 19.36 52.34 15.20
CA ILE A 728 18.07 52.96 14.89
C ILE A 728 17.85 54.24 15.70
N LEU A 729 18.18 54.26 16.99
CA LEU A 729 18.05 55.47 17.80
C LEU A 729 18.98 56.60 17.31
N SER A 730 20.19 56.26 16.84
CA SER A 730 21.13 57.23 16.28
C SER A 730 20.61 57.90 14.99
N SER A 731 19.73 57.23 14.24
CA SER A 731 19.10 57.79 13.04
C SER A 731 17.94 58.74 13.34
N LYS A 732 17.66 59.04 14.61
CA LYS A 732 16.60 59.97 15.07
C LYS A 732 15.24 59.69 14.42
N PRO A 733 14.65 58.50 14.62
CA PRO A 733 13.43 58.10 13.95
C PRO A 733 12.25 58.96 14.42
N ALA A 734 11.30 59.23 13.52
CA ALA A 734 10.07 59.96 13.85
C ALA A 734 9.24 59.27 14.95
N ALA A 735 9.35 57.94 15.04
CA ALA A 735 8.84 57.16 16.18
C ALA A 735 9.69 55.89 16.38
N TYR A 736 9.84 55.46 17.63
CA TYR A 736 10.54 54.23 17.98
C TYR A 736 9.80 53.50 19.12
N TRP A 737 9.46 52.22 18.89
CA TRP A 737 8.81 51.38 19.88
C TRP A 737 9.70 50.19 20.25
N PRO A 738 10.32 50.19 21.44
CA PRO A 738 11.06 49.04 21.92
C PRO A 738 10.09 47.94 22.37
N LEU A 739 9.71 47.06 21.45
CA LEU A 739 8.87 45.89 21.76
C LEU A 739 9.71 44.83 22.49
N LYS A 740 9.51 44.66 23.81
CA LYS A 740 10.23 43.66 24.62
C LYS A 740 9.62 42.25 24.41
N PRO A 741 10.41 41.22 24.05
CA PRO A 741 9.99 39.82 24.18
C PRO A 741 9.85 39.45 25.68
N PRO A 742 8.90 38.59 26.10
CA PRO A 742 8.00 37.76 25.28
C PRO A 742 6.56 38.30 25.19
N THR A 743 6.27 39.52 25.65
CA THR A 743 4.89 39.99 25.88
C THR A 743 4.11 40.39 24.64
N ASN A 744 4.75 40.48 23.46
CA ASN A 744 4.14 41.04 22.25
C ASN A 744 4.00 39.98 21.13
N ASN A 745 2.97 39.13 21.25
CA ASN A 745 2.53 38.24 20.17
C ASN A 745 1.27 38.82 19.49
N PHE A 746 1.33 39.01 18.18
CA PHE A 746 0.20 39.53 17.39
C PHE A 746 -0.77 38.40 16.99
N THR A 747 -1.56 37.88 17.95
CA THR A 747 -2.64 36.93 17.66
C THR A 747 -3.92 37.69 17.28
N GLY A 748 -3.99 38.15 16.03
CA GLY A 748 -5.21 38.75 15.45
C GLY A 748 -5.51 40.20 15.86
N LYS A 749 -4.60 40.86 16.58
CA LYS A 749 -4.68 42.30 16.90
C LYS A 749 -3.62 43.08 16.12
N ARG A 750 -3.86 44.38 15.90
CA ARG A 750 -2.91 45.34 15.30
C ARG A 750 -2.38 46.27 16.40
N PHE A 751 -1.21 46.86 16.17
CA PHE A 751 -0.71 47.96 17.00
C PHE A 751 -0.91 49.27 16.21
N PRO A 752 -2.04 49.98 16.40
CA PRO A 752 -2.25 51.27 15.76
C PRO A 752 -1.38 52.33 16.46
N ALA A 753 -0.74 53.18 15.67
CA ALA A 753 0.00 54.33 16.19
C ALA A 753 -0.19 55.52 15.26
N ASN A 754 -0.38 56.71 15.85
CA ASN A 754 -0.37 57.96 15.11
C ASN A 754 1.04 58.55 15.19
N VAL A 755 1.71 58.68 14.04
CA VAL A 755 3.06 59.25 13.94
C VAL A 755 2.96 60.62 13.27
N PRO A 756 3.04 61.72 14.03
CA PRO A 756 2.97 63.04 13.44
C PRO A 756 4.20 63.29 12.55
N ASN A 757 4.03 64.05 11.46
CA ASN A 757 5.11 64.56 10.61
C ASN A 757 5.95 63.51 9.86
N ILE A 758 5.41 62.32 9.56
CA ILE A 758 6.12 61.29 8.78
C ILE A 758 6.28 61.62 7.28
N GLY A 759 5.44 62.52 6.74
CA GLY A 759 5.46 62.95 5.34
C GLY A 759 5.10 61.86 4.33
N ASP A 760 5.18 62.16 3.03
CA ASP A 760 4.91 61.18 1.95
C ASP A 760 6.14 60.36 1.54
N THR A 761 7.32 60.71 2.05
CA THR A 761 8.56 59.94 1.90
C THR A 761 8.99 59.46 3.28
N TYR A 762 9.10 58.15 3.46
CA TYR A 762 9.39 57.57 4.76
C TYR A 762 10.19 56.26 4.64
N SER A 763 10.74 55.82 5.77
CA SER A 763 11.36 54.51 5.90
C SER A 763 10.89 53.85 7.18
N VAL A 764 10.78 52.53 7.18
CA VAL A 764 10.36 51.74 8.33
C VAL A 764 11.34 50.57 8.51
N SER A 765 11.72 50.30 9.76
CA SER A 765 12.71 49.26 10.08
C SER A 765 12.30 48.48 11.32
N PHE A 766 12.16 47.16 11.19
CA PHE A 766 11.72 46.28 12.28
C PHE A 766 12.16 44.83 12.06
N TRP A 767 12.19 44.07 13.17
CA TRP A 767 12.32 42.62 13.14
C TRP A 767 10.95 41.97 13.31
N PHE A 768 10.71 40.89 12.57
CA PHE A 768 9.49 40.10 12.73
C PHE A 768 9.81 38.60 12.79
N ARG A 769 8.92 37.84 13.43
CA ARG A 769 8.93 36.38 13.42
C ARG A 769 7.56 35.90 12.97
N ASN A 770 7.49 35.25 11.82
CA ASN A 770 6.29 34.57 11.39
C ASN A 770 6.25 33.16 12.02
N SER A 771 5.22 32.88 12.82
CA SER A 771 4.92 31.55 13.35
C SER A 771 3.69 30.90 12.69
N LEU A 772 3.02 31.63 11.77
CA LEU A 772 1.85 31.14 11.05
C LEU A 772 2.27 30.51 9.71
N PRO A 773 1.91 29.25 9.41
CA PRO A 773 2.20 28.66 8.11
C PRO A 773 1.55 29.46 6.98
N ASN A 774 2.29 29.63 5.86
CA ASN A 774 1.81 30.44 4.73
C ASN A 774 0.58 29.87 4.03
N SER A 775 0.24 28.61 4.31
CA SER A 775 -0.96 27.93 3.80
C SER A 775 -2.23 28.22 4.60
N LYS A 776 -2.17 29.01 5.68
CA LYS A 776 -3.31 29.21 6.57
C LYS A 776 -4.29 30.29 6.11
N ARG A 777 -3.87 31.23 5.26
CA ARG A 777 -4.66 32.39 4.85
C ARG A 777 -4.26 32.90 3.46
N PRO A 778 -5.15 33.64 2.75
CA PRO A 778 -4.84 34.30 1.47
C PRO A 778 -3.57 35.16 1.51
N VAL A 779 -3.46 36.01 2.53
CA VAL A 779 -2.24 36.72 2.94
C VAL A 779 -1.88 36.22 4.33
N THR A 780 -0.64 35.76 4.51
CA THR A 780 -0.20 35.15 5.76
C THR A 780 -0.22 36.15 6.90
N ALA A 781 0.35 37.33 6.67
CA ALA A 781 0.32 38.46 7.61
C ALA A 781 0.61 39.78 6.87
N TYR A 782 0.00 40.86 7.33
CA TYR A 782 0.50 42.21 7.07
C TYR A 782 1.41 42.61 8.22
N LEU A 783 2.66 42.94 7.91
CA LEU A 783 3.72 43.29 8.85
C LEU A 783 3.71 44.79 9.18
N PHE A 784 3.40 45.62 8.19
CA PHE A 784 3.28 47.07 8.30
C PHE A 784 2.17 47.55 7.38
N SER A 785 1.40 48.55 7.85
CA SER A 785 0.36 49.22 7.08
C SER A 785 0.35 50.71 7.41
N ARG A 786 0.34 51.56 6.37
CA ARG A 786 0.11 53.00 6.46
C ARG A 786 -1.12 53.33 5.60
N GLY A 787 -2.24 53.59 6.25
CA GLY A 787 -3.51 53.89 5.59
C GLY A 787 -4.60 54.16 6.62
N ILE A 788 -5.83 54.40 6.15
CA ILE A 788 -6.97 54.61 7.03
C ILE A 788 -7.41 53.25 7.60
N ASP A 789 -7.44 53.14 8.93
CA ASP A 789 -7.80 51.87 9.59
C ASP A 789 -9.26 51.49 9.28
N GLY A 790 -9.48 50.20 9.02
CA GLY A 790 -10.81 49.65 8.71
C GLY A 790 -11.32 49.84 7.27
N LEU A 791 -10.60 50.52 6.36
CA LEU A 791 -11.00 50.61 4.96
C LEU A 791 -10.92 49.25 4.24
N LYS A 792 -12.02 48.85 3.59
CA LYS A 792 -12.12 47.57 2.85
C LYS A 792 -11.33 47.56 1.54
N SER A 793 -11.13 48.72 0.92
CA SER A 793 -10.31 48.90 -0.29
C SER A 793 -8.82 48.69 -0.02
N ALA A 794 -8.39 48.76 1.25
CA ALA A 794 -7.00 48.71 1.66
C ALA A 794 -6.13 49.75 0.91
N ASP A 795 -6.65 50.98 0.82
CA ASP A 795 -5.90 52.11 0.28
C ASP A 795 -4.78 52.52 1.24
N GLY A 796 -3.57 52.68 0.71
CA GLY A 796 -2.37 52.97 1.48
C GLY A 796 -1.29 51.90 1.33
N ASP A 797 -0.15 52.09 1.97
CA ASP A 797 1.02 51.23 1.81
C ASP A 797 1.02 50.06 2.78
N HIS A 798 1.16 48.85 2.25
CA HIS A 798 1.10 47.60 3.00
C HIS A 798 2.30 46.72 2.66
N LEU A 799 3.05 46.30 3.67
CA LEU A 799 4.10 45.28 3.55
C LEU A 799 3.61 44.01 4.26
N GLY A 800 3.60 42.89 3.57
CA GLY A 800 3.08 41.62 4.09
C GLY A 800 3.84 40.39 3.60
N ILE A 801 3.34 39.22 3.98
CA ILE A 801 3.81 37.91 3.54
C ILE A 801 2.68 37.25 2.75
N GLY A 802 2.96 36.88 1.49
CA GLY A 802 2.01 36.16 0.64
C GLY A 802 1.61 34.82 1.24
N GLY A 803 0.36 34.42 0.97
CA GLY A 803 -0.25 33.21 1.51
C GLY A 803 -0.83 32.34 0.40
N THR A 804 -2.00 31.72 0.64
CA THR A 804 -2.64 30.79 -0.32
C THR A 804 -3.11 31.46 -1.61
N HIS A 805 -3.24 32.79 -1.63
CA HIS A 805 -3.72 33.50 -2.80
C HIS A 805 -2.61 33.77 -3.82
N ALA A 806 -1.45 34.24 -3.37
CA ALA A 806 -0.30 34.52 -4.21
C ALA A 806 0.99 34.60 -3.37
N ALA A 807 2.13 34.33 -4.02
CA ALA A 807 3.47 34.53 -3.48
C ALA A 807 3.68 33.93 -2.07
N ALA A 808 3.20 32.69 -1.86
CA ALA A 808 3.25 32.02 -0.56
C ALA A 808 4.68 32.05 0.03
N GLY A 809 4.82 32.61 1.23
CA GLY A 809 6.11 32.69 1.93
C GLY A 809 7.08 33.77 1.44
N HIS A 810 6.63 34.62 0.54
CA HIS A 810 7.40 35.74 0.00
C HIS A 810 6.87 37.08 0.51
N LEU A 811 7.71 38.12 0.50
CA LEU A 811 7.27 39.48 0.84
C LEU A 811 6.42 40.06 -0.30
N ILE A 812 5.33 40.71 0.08
CA ILE A 812 4.44 41.45 -0.81
C ILE A 812 4.35 42.91 -0.38
N VAL A 813 4.36 43.81 -1.36
CA VAL A 813 4.06 45.24 -1.15
C VAL A 813 2.80 45.57 -1.94
N TYR A 814 1.82 46.18 -1.27
CA TYR A 814 0.56 46.59 -1.86
C TYR A 814 0.24 48.03 -1.47
N ASN A 815 -0.10 48.89 -2.44
CA ASN A 815 -0.37 50.31 -2.19
C ASN A 815 -1.80 50.77 -2.56
N GLY A 816 -2.76 49.84 -2.66
CA GLY A 816 -4.12 50.11 -3.16
C GLY A 816 -4.31 49.97 -4.67
N SER A 817 -3.23 50.01 -5.47
CA SER A 817 -3.31 49.92 -6.94
C SER A 817 -2.30 48.98 -7.59
N LEU A 818 -1.18 48.69 -6.91
CA LEU A 818 -0.09 47.84 -7.41
C LEU A 818 0.27 46.78 -6.36
N LEU A 819 0.38 45.52 -6.77
CA LEU A 819 0.91 44.41 -5.96
C LEU A 819 2.26 43.95 -6.51
N VAL A 820 3.32 44.05 -5.72
CA VAL A 820 4.67 43.59 -6.06
C VAL A 820 5.05 42.41 -5.17
N CYS A 821 5.54 41.33 -5.78
CA CYS A 821 5.97 40.10 -5.09
C CYS A 821 7.48 39.86 -5.28
N TRP A 822 8.22 39.60 -4.21
CA TRP A 822 9.66 39.29 -4.29
C TRP A 822 9.92 37.77 -4.28
N PRO A 823 10.89 37.20 -5.03
CA PRO A 823 11.86 37.86 -5.90
C PRO A 823 11.40 37.75 -7.36
N THR A 824 11.04 38.86 -7.99
CA THR A 824 11.02 38.92 -9.45
C THR A 824 11.88 40.06 -9.93
N SER A 825 12.73 39.72 -10.89
CA SER A 825 13.57 40.61 -11.68
C SER A 825 12.70 41.54 -12.54
N HIS A 826 13.04 42.83 -12.60
CA HIS A 826 12.83 43.79 -13.71
C HIS A 826 12.10 45.13 -13.44
N ASP A 827 11.71 45.50 -12.21
CA ASP A 827 11.39 46.91 -11.96
C ASP A 827 11.74 47.35 -10.53
N ARG A 828 12.82 48.12 -10.40
CA ARG A 828 13.35 48.65 -9.13
C ARG A 828 13.04 50.13 -8.93
N SER A 829 12.22 50.75 -9.78
CA SER A 829 12.14 52.22 -9.87
C SER A 829 11.31 52.90 -8.77
N ARG A 830 10.52 52.16 -7.97
CA ARG A 830 9.62 52.77 -6.94
C ARG A 830 9.86 52.34 -5.50
N PHE A 831 10.62 51.28 -5.25
CA PHE A 831 10.91 50.81 -3.89
C PHE A 831 12.36 50.30 -3.81
N SER A 832 13.20 50.99 -3.04
CA SER A 832 14.50 50.49 -2.59
C SER A 832 14.33 49.91 -1.18
N VAL A 833 14.72 48.65 -0.98
CA VAL A 833 14.81 48.01 0.35
C VAL A 833 16.17 48.28 0.95
#